data_AF-A0A959QQX9-F1
#
_entry.id   AF-A0A959QQX9-F1
#
_cell.length_a   1.000
_cell.length_b   1.000
_cell.length_c   1.000
_cell.angle_alpha   90.00
_cell.angle_beta   90.00
_cell.angle_gamma   90.00
#
_symmetry.space_group_name_H-M   'P 1'
#
loop_
_entity.id
_entity.type
_entity.pdbx_description
1 polymer ?
#
loop_
_entity_poly.entity_id
_entity_poly.type
_entity_poly.pdbx_seq_one_letter_code
_entity_poly.pdbx_strand_id
1 'polypeptide(L)'
;MKQFFALLLLYVTSGLHAQEKGLQPIPATSSSDRGSTYAVVVGISDYQDPDIPDLRFADKDAQEFARYLASPAGGSLDQDHLKVLVNHEATAAQFAMALDWLWEVVEENDRVIIYFSGHGDVERKSLTQPGYLLCWDAPSRVYLAGGAIALPMFQDAISTLSVQDKAQVIVITDACHAGKLSGSQVGGARLTNANLARQTAGEIKILSCQPEEFSIEGEQWGGGRGAFSFHLLDGLYGLADQDEDGTVNVRELGRYLEDRVSEEVAPHNQNPMIVGNKVEILTEVIPSELADVLNAKKGVLQQFAGVHSKGMEDDVLAKADSQVVVLFRAFQKAIADKRFLAADVESDAEGPCANALYQQLMQEPQIEPLHSSMRRNFAAALQDDAQQVMNTMLKSGLTEMILSSAPADKLYGKYPAYLGRAAELLGETHYMYPILMARKLYFEAFLEKGRASRRTLYREALRWQPDMPHAMVELVRDGEASQVDSVLSAFRQVVEWVPAWVEPYIALAHYYQFRLHDPDSEEEALLQAYQVDSTSVLVWYTLGNHYQRRKQQEAAEFWFKKTIAGSGEDVCFPCANNNLAIVYLETGRYDQAKACYSNVLELDSLNVRAHNGLGLVCMDTNRPREAEHWFQQAIRLDSTSGLGYSNLGLLYYTQGREHEAEELLVKAVGLDSFMASAYNTLGNICRYSGRLEEAVNWYLHATKGDRH
;
A
#
# COMPACT_ATOMS: atom_id res chain seq x y z
N MET A 1 -45.31 -56.64 -24.62
CA MET A 1 -46.05 -55.46 -25.12
C MET A 1 -45.00 -54.47 -25.62
N LYS A 2 -44.63 -54.50 -26.92
CA LYS A 2 -45.11 -53.58 -27.98
C LYS A 2 -45.11 -52.11 -27.51
N GLN A 3 -44.04 -51.37 -27.83
CA GLN A 3 -43.91 -50.44 -28.96
C GLN A 3 -44.44 -49.03 -28.62
N PHE A 4 -43.54 -48.02 -28.66
CA PHE A 4 -43.64 -46.71 -29.33
C PHE A 4 -42.41 -45.86 -28.90
N PHE A 5 -41.33 -45.84 -29.69
CA PHE A 5 -40.89 -44.74 -30.60
C PHE A 5 -40.32 -43.52 -29.85
N ALA A 6 -39.01 -43.29 -29.77
CA ALA A 6 -38.04 -42.88 -30.81
C ALA A 6 -37.98 -41.36 -31.05
N LEU A 7 -36.83 -40.76 -30.72
CA LEU A 7 -36.11 -39.60 -31.29
C LEU A 7 -35.10 -39.19 -30.20
N LEU A 8 -33.80 -38.95 -30.40
CA LEU A 8 -32.96 -38.85 -31.58
C LEU A 8 -31.51 -39.01 -31.07
N LEU A 9 -30.80 -40.00 -31.59
CA LEU A 9 -29.36 -40.23 -31.35
C LEU A 9 -28.68 -39.74 -32.63
N LEU A 10 -28.01 -38.57 -32.59
CA LEU A 10 -27.06 -38.14 -33.62
C LEU A 10 -26.22 -36.97 -33.09
N TYR A 11 -24.90 -37.11 -33.30
CA TYR A 11 -23.78 -36.20 -33.03
C TYR A 11 -22.99 -36.38 -31.71
N VAL A 12 -22.17 -37.43 -31.71
CA VAL A 12 -20.80 -37.39 -31.15
C VAL A 12 -19.84 -37.31 -32.35
N THR A 13 -18.73 -36.59 -32.20
CA THR A 13 -17.55 -36.39 -33.07
C THR A 13 -17.59 -35.30 -34.14
N SER A 14 -17.11 -34.10 -33.77
CA SER A 14 -16.12 -33.31 -34.54
C SER A 14 -15.80 -32.00 -33.79
N GLY A 15 -14.94 -32.07 -32.76
CA GLY A 15 -14.33 -30.90 -32.13
C GLY A 15 -12.90 -30.73 -32.64
N LEU A 16 -12.77 -30.28 -33.89
CA LEU A 16 -11.51 -29.86 -34.51
C LEU A 16 -11.77 -28.48 -35.13
N HIS A 17 -10.96 -27.51 -34.71
CA HIS A 17 -10.81 -26.17 -35.29
C HIS A 17 -12.08 -25.31 -35.32
N ALA A 18 -12.40 -24.67 -34.18
CA ALA A 18 -13.04 -23.37 -34.24
C ALA A 18 -11.99 -22.39 -34.77
N GLN A 19 -12.01 -22.19 -36.08
CA GLN A 19 -11.27 -21.13 -36.76
C GLN A 19 -11.82 -19.80 -36.23
N GLU A 20 -11.00 -19.05 -35.49
CA GLU A 20 -11.27 -17.66 -35.17
C GLU A 20 -11.62 -16.95 -36.48
N LYS A 21 -12.84 -16.42 -36.57
CA LYS A 21 -13.19 -15.50 -37.65
C LYS A 21 -12.29 -14.29 -37.47
N GLY A 22 -11.23 -14.23 -38.29
CA GLY A 22 -10.27 -13.14 -38.30
C GLY A 22 -11.00 -11.81 -38.33
N LEU A 23 -10.75 -11.00 -37.32
CA LEU A 23 -10.93 -9.55 -37.39
C LEU A 23 -10.15 -9.08 -38.61
N GLN A 24 -10.82 -8.37 -39.52
CA GLN A 24 -10.10 -7.76 -40.63
C GLN A 24 -9.14 -6.71 -40.06
N PRO A 25 -7.87 -6.68 -40.50
CA PRO A 25 -6.96 -5.62 -40.12
C PRO A 25 -7.55 -4.27 -40.51
N ILE A 26 -7.49 -3.30 -39.59
CA ILE A 26 -7.69 -1.89 -39.96
C ILE A 26 -6.61 -1.60 -41.03
N PRO A 27 -6.98 -1.04 -42.20
CA PRO A 27 -6.00 -0.68 -43.22
C PRO A 27 -4.97 0.28 -42.63
N ALA A 28 -3.70 0.14 -43.03
CA ALA A 28 -2.65 1.07 -42.62
C ALA A 28 -3.07 2.51 -42.96
N THR A 29 -3.23 3.35 -41.94
CA THR A 29 -3.50 4.78 -42.11
C THR A 29 -2.24 5.45 -42.63
N SER A 30 -2.33 6.10 -43.79
CA SER A 30 -1.27 7.00 -44.26
C SER A 30 -1.07 8.14 -43.25
N SER A 31 0.16 8.64 -43.08
CA SER A 31 0.48 9.73 -42.14
C SER A 31 -0.39 10.98 -42.29
N SER A 32 -1.04 11.17 -43.44
CA SER A 32 -1.96 12.28 -43.73
C SER A 32 -3.35 12.19 -43.07
N ASP A 33 -3.74 11.05 -42.50
CA ASP A 33 -5.04 10.82 -41.83
C ASP A 33 -4.91 10.65 -40.29
N ARG A 34 -3.73 10.87 -39.72
CA ARG A 34 -3.45 10.66 -38.29
C ARG A 34 -3.89 11.87 -37.46
N GLY A 35 -4.64 11.62 -36.38
CA GLY A 35 -5.13 12.63 -35.43
C GLY A 35 -4.04 13.17 -34.50
N SER A 36 -4.46 13.77 -33.38
CA SER A 36 -3.58 14.28 -32.33
C SER A 36 -2.78 13.15 -31.67
N THR A 37 -1.59 13.48 -31.16
CA THR A 37 -0.80 12.54 -30.34
C THR A 37 -0.86 12.97 -28.88
N TYR A 38 -1.18 12.02 -28.00
CA TYR A 38 -1.19 12.17 -26.54
C TYR A 38 -0.24 11.16 -25.90
N ALA A 39 0.39 11.54 -24.80
CA ALA A 39 1.36 10.69 -24.12
C ALA A 39 1.29 10.76 -22.59
N VAL A 40 1.48 9.60 -21.96
CA VAL A 40 1.70 9.45 -20.53
C VAL A 40 3.06 8.78 -20.33
N VAL A 41 3.96 9.41 -19.60
CA VAL A 41 5.33 8.98 -19.37
C VAL A 41 5.58 8.86 -17.87
N VAL A 42 5.90 7.65 -17.41
CA VAL A 42 6.10 7.32 -16.01
C VAL A 42 7.51 6.78 -15.79
N GLY A 43 8.23 7.31 -14.81
CA GLY A 43 9.58 6.85 -14.44
C GLY A 43 9.82 6.87 -12.95
N ILE A 44 10.09 5.72 -12.34
CA ILE A 44 10.21 5.61 -10.88
C ILE A 44 11.56 4.98 -10.54
N SER A 45 12.42 5.76 -9.90
CA SER A 45 13.70 5.28 -9.38
C SER A 45 13.71 5.18 -7.87
N ASP A 46 13.07 6.10 -7.16
CA ASP A 46 12.87 6.00 -5.73
C ASP A 46 11.50 5.38 -5.40
N TYR A 47 11.43 4.60 -4.32
CA TYR A 47 10.17 4.07 -3.81
C TYR A 47 9.91 4.55 -2.39
N GLN A 48 8.64 4.82 -2.07
CA GLN A 48 8.25 5.24 -0.73
C GLN A 48 8.55 4.15 0.32
N ASP A 49 8.32 2.89 -0.05
CA ASP A 49 8.61 1.75 0.81
C ASP A 49 10.10 1.39 0.71
N PRO A 50 10.90 1.56 1.79
CA PRO A 50 12.34 1.27 1.77
C PRO A 50 12.68 -0.22 1.61
N ASP A 51 11.70 -1.12 1.72
CA ASP A 51 11.90 -2.55 1.46
C ASP A 51 11.84 -2.86 -0.06
N ILE A 52 11.43 -1.90 -0.89
CA ILE A 52 11.55 -1.97 -2.35
C ILE A 52 12.92 -1.35 -2.72
N PRO A 53 13.81 -2.09 -3.40
CA PRO A 53 15.08 -1.54 -3.84
C PRO A 53 14.87 -0.40 -4.84
N ASP A 54 15.52 0.74 -4.61
CA ASP A 54 15.54 1.83 -5.58
C ASP A 54 16.30 1.42 -6.86
N LEU A 55 15.82 1.93 -8.00
CA LEU A 55 16.53 1.90 -9.28
C LEU A 55 17.40 3.14 -9.42
N ARG A 56 18.31 3.16 -10.41
CA ARG A 56 19.25 4.26 -10.57
C ARG A 56 18.80 5.31 -11.58
N PHE A 57 18.15 4.90 -12.66
CA PHE A 57 17.98 5.79 -13.83
C PHE A 57 16.60 5.73 -14.50
N ALA A 58 15.62 5.01 -13.96
CA ALA A 58 14.29 4.88 -14.55
C ALA A 58 13.52 6.22 -14.66
N ASP A 59 13.70 7.12 -13.69
CA ASP A 59 13.13 8.47 -13.72
C ASP A 59 13.80 9.33 -14.80
N LYS A 60 15.12 9.22 -14.95
CA LYS A 60 15.90 9.86 -16.01
C LYS A 60 15.53 9.29 -17.37
N ASP A 61 15.31 8.00 -17.51
CA ASP A 61 14.82 7.37 -18.74
C ASP A 61 13.48 7.96 -19.18
N ALA A 62 12.52 8.10 -18.26
CA ALA A 62 11.26 8.78 -18.50
C ALA A 62 11.44 10.25 -18.90
N GLN A 63 12.29 11.01 -18.22
CA GLN A 63 12.55 12.42 -18.54
C GLN A 63 13.14 12.60 -19.95
N GLU A 64 14.06 11.73 -20.35
CA GLU A 64 14.68 11.79 -21.68
C GLU A 64 13.69 11.34 -22.77
N PHE A 65 12.81 10.38 -22.48
CA PHE A 65 11.73 10.01 -23.37
C PHE A 65 10.70 11.14 -23.55
N ALA A 66 10.34 11.83 -22.46
CA ALA A 66 9.50 13.02 -22.50
C ALA A 66 10.15 14.15 -23.33
N ARG A 67 11.47 14.34 -23.22
CA ARG A 67 12.21 15.31 -24.07
C ARG A 67 12.17 14.95 -25.54
N TYR A 68 12.31 13.68 -25.87
CA TYR A 68 12.13 13.21 -27.24
C TYR A 68 10.73 13.57 -27.75
N LEU A 69 9.66 13.24 -27.02
CA LEU A 69 8.29 13.58 -27.42
C LEU A 69 8.06 15.09 -27.61
N ALA A 70 8.69 15.92 -26.78
CA ALA A 70 8.64 17.38 -26.90
C ALA A 70 9.49 17.94 -28.06
N SER A 71 10.38 17.15 -28.65
CA SER A 71 11.19 17.56 -29.80
C SER A 71 10.41 17.45 -31.13
N PRO A 72 10.81 18.18 -32.18
CA PRO A 72 10.34 17.96 -33.54
C PRO A 72 10.26 16.49 -33.96
N ALA A 73 11.29 15.66 -33.72
CA ALA A 73 11.26 14.24 -34.11
C ALA A 73 10.25 13.42 -33.30
N GLY A 74 9.93 13.83 -32.07
CA GLY A 74 8.92 13.16 -31.25
C GLY A 74 7.50 13.71 -31.40
N GLY A 75 7.28 14.70 -32.27
CA GLY A 75 5.96 15.27 -32.55
C GLY A 75 5.67 16.61 -31.87
N SER A 76 6.65 17.22 -31.18
CA SER A 76 6.53 18.52 -30.51
C SER A 76 5.39 18.59 -29.48
N LEU A 77 5.21 17.52 -28.69
CA LEU A 77 4.18 17.47 -27.66
C LEU A 77 4.45 18.50 -26.55
N ASP A 78 3.43 19.26 -26.19
CA ASP A 78 3.43 20.16 -25.03
C ASP A 78 2.73 19.52 -23.82
N GLN A 79 2.59 20.26 -22.72
CA GLN A 79 1.94 19.74 -21.50
C GLN A 79 0.47 19.39 -21.66
N ASP A 80 -0.18 19.87 -22.73
CA ASP A 80 -1.58 19.60 -23.00
C ASP A 80 -1.73 18.24 -23.67
N HIS A 81 -0.65 17.76 -24.29
CA HIS A 81 -0.54 16.48 -24.98
C HIS A 81 0.39 15.49 -24.27
N LEU A 82 1.13 15.89 -23.23
CA LEU A 82 2.10 15.07 -22.52
C LEU A 82 1.96 15.20 -21.00
N LYS A 83 1.74 14.07 -20.32
CA LYS A 83 1.83 13.96 -18.85
C LYS A 83 3.09 13.18 -18.48
N VAL A 84 3.89 13.77 -17.59
CA VAL A 84 5.13 13.16 -17.08
C VAL A 84 4.97 13.01 -15.58
N LEU A 85 5.17 11.79 -15.07
CA LEU A 85 5.11 11.47 -13.65
C LEU A 85 6.43 10.79 -13.26
N VAL A 86 7.18 11.40 -12.35
CA VAL A 86 8.45 10.81 -11.88
C VAL A 86 8.51 10.70 -10.37
N ASN A 87 9.08 9.60 -9.88
CA ASN A 87 9.37 9.42 -8.45
C ASN A 87 8.10 9.69 -7.61
N HIS A 88 8.18 10.54 -6.58
CA HIS A 88 7.04 10.90 -5.72
C HIS A 88 5.76 11.42 -6.43
N GLU A 89 5.84 11.86 -7.69
CA GLU A 89 4.68 12.26 -8.50
C GLU A 89 3.97 11.06 -9.14
N ALA A 90 4.67 9.93 -9.30
CA ALA A 90 4.20 8.71 -9.94
C ALA A 90 3.51 7.76 -8.96
N THR A 91 2.55 8.27 -8.19
CA THR A 91 1.67 7.43 -7.36
C THR A 91 0.70 6.63 -8.24
N ALA A 92 0.13 5.55 -7.69
CA ALA A 92 -0.88 4.77 -8.38
C ALA A 92 -2.13 5.61 -8.71
N ALA A 93 -2.51 6.56 -7.85
CA ALA A 93 -3.64 7.45 -8.14
C ALA A 93 -3.31 8.45 -9.25
N GLN A 94 -2.12 9.05 -9.25
CA GLN A 94 -1.71 9.98 -10.31
C GLN A 94 -1.58 9.29 -11.66
N PHE A 95 -1.02 8.08 -11.68
CA PHE A 95 -0.94 7.31 -12.92
C PHE A 95 -2.33 6.92 -13.43
N ALA A 96 -3.22 6.47 -12.53
CA ALA A 96 -4.63 6.21 -12.85
C ALA A 96 -5.37 7.44 -13.41
N MET A 97 -5.11 8.64 -12.87
CA MET A 97 -5.67 9.90 -13.38
C MET A 97 -5.08 10.32 -14.72
N ALA A 98 -3.81 10.01 -14.99
CA ALA A 98 -3.21 10.24 -16.30
C ALA A 98 -3.84 9.32 -17.37
N LEU A 99 -4.16 8.08 -17.03
CA LEU A 99 -4.90 7.17 -17.92
C LEU A 99 -6.35 7.62 -18.14
N ASP A 100 -7.03 8.09 -17.09
CA ASP A 100 -8.38 8.66 -17.20
C ASP A 100 -8.41 9.92 -18.09
N TRP A 101 -7.40 10.78 -17.96
CA TRP A 101 -7.23 11.93 -18.84
C TRP A 101 -7.16 11.52 -20.32
N LEU A 102 -6.46 10.43 -20.66
CA LEU A 102 -6.44 9.92 -22.04
C LEU A 102 -7.84 9.55 -22.54
N TRP A 103 -8.65 8.87 -21.73
CA TRP A 103 -10.03 8.52 -22.12
C TRP A 103 -10.93 9.74 -22.35
N GLU A 104 -10.65 10.88 -21.71
CA GLU A 104 -11.43 12.09 -21.91
C GLU A 104 -11.06 12.86 -23.18
N VAL A 105 -9.78 12.84 -23.58
CA VAL A 105 -9.26 13.74 -24.64
C VAL A 105 -9.00 13.05 -25.97
N VAL A 106 -8.92 11.72 -25.98
CA VAL A 106 -8.60 10.93 -27.18
C VAL A 106 -9.85 10.73 -28.04
N GLU A 107 -9.70 10.98 -29.34
CA GLU A 107 -10.72 10.79 -30.37
C GLU A 107 -10.30 9.73 -31.41
N GLU A 108 -11.21 9.42 -32.35
CA GLU A 108 -10.95 8.45 -33.42
C GLU A 108 -9.77 8.87 -34.31
N ASN A 109 -8.84 7.94 -34.56
CA ASN A 109 -7.57 8.11 -35.30
C ASN A 109 -6.46 8.87 -34.57
N ASP A 110 -6.65 9.27 -33.31
CA ASP A 110 -5.56 9.79 -32.48
C ASP A 110 -4.51 8.70 -32.19
N ARG A 111 -3.34 9.16 -31.75
CA ARG A 111 -2.25 8.30 -31.29
C ARG A 111 -2.04 8.49 -29.79
N VAL A 112 -1.95 7.39 -29.07
CA VAL A 112 -1.64 7.35 -27.64
C VAL A 112 -0.30 6.66 -27.42
N ILE A 113 0.60 7.29 -26.66
CA ILE A 113 1.88 6.71 -26.24
C ILE A 113 1.90 6.58 -24.72
N ILE A 114 2.04 5.36 -24.20
CA ILE A 114 2.19 5.12 -22.77
C ILE A 114 3.59 4.55 -22.54
N TYR A 115 4.44 5.29 -21.85
CA TYR A 115 5.79 4.89 -21.47
C TYR A 115 5.85 4.64 -19.96
N PHE A 116 6.38 3.49 -19.54
CA PHE A 116 6.60 3.18 -18.14
C PHE A 116 8.01 2.61 -17.92
N SER A 117 8.77 3.19 -17.00
CA SER A 117 10.07 2.69 -16.53
C SER A 117 10.05 2.57 -15.00
N GLY A 118 10.38 1.38 -14.48
CA GLY A 118 10.28 1.09 -13.05
C GLY A 118 10.28 -0.40 -12.72
N HIS A 119 9.84 -0.78 -11.53
CA HIS A 119 9.62 -2.17 -11.15
C HIS A 119 8.28 -2.72 -11.68
N GLY A 120 8.33 -3.98 -12.13
CA GLY A 120 7.16 -4.82 -12.34
C GLY A 120 7.30 -6.16 -11.60
N ASP A 121 6.21 -6.64 -11.00
CA ASP A 121 6.23 -7.83 -10.13
C ASP A 121 4.91 -8.64 -10.19
N VAL A 122 4.90 -9.84 -9.59
CA VAL A 122 3.70 -10.67 -9.37
C VAL A 122 3.56 -11.04 -7.90
N GLU A 123 2.33 -10.98 -7.39
CA GLU A 123 2.06 -11.30 -5.98
C GLU A 123 1.44 -12.69 -5.77
N ARG A 124 0.56 -13.14 -6.67
CA ARG A 124 -0.22 -14.37 -6.48
C ARG A 124 0.54 -15.64 -6.88
N LYS A 125 0.40 -16.71 -6.09
CA LYS A 125 0.80 -18.09 -6.48
C LYS A 125 -0.33 -18.84 -7.20
N SER A 126 -1.01 -18.19 -8.14
CA SER A 126 -2.13 -18.79 -8.90
C SER A 126 -1.71 -19.26 -10.30
N LEU A 127 -2.63 -19.87 -11.04
CA LEU A 127 -2.43 -20.19 -12.48
C LEU A 127 -2.32 -18.93 -13.36
N THR A 128 -2.92 -17.82 -12.94
CA THR A 128 -3.02 -16.59 -13.77
C THR A 128 -1.98 -15.54 -13.42
N GLN A 129 -1.41 -15.55 -12.21
CA GLN A 129 -0.37 -14.64 -11.68
C GLN A 129 -0.42 -13.24 -12.33
N PRO A 130 -1.43 -12.40 -12.00
CA PRO A 130 -1.53 -11.08 -12.61
C PRO A 130 -0.27 -10.29 -12.28
N GLY A 131 0.37 -9.73 -13.33
CA GLY A 131 1.50 -8.82 -13.14
C GLY A 131 1.04 -7.45 -12.68
N TYR A 132 1.96 -6.71 -12.10
CA TYR A 132 1.77 -5.36 -11.59
C TYR A 132 2.90 -4.45 -12.08
N LEU A 133 2.57 -3.19 -12.34
CA LEU A 133 3.52 -2.09 -12.45
C LEU A 133 3.54 -1.37 -11.10
N LEU A 134 4.69 -1.34 -10.43
CA LEU A 134 4.83 -0.74 -9.11
C LEU A 134 4.97 0.78 -9.23
N CYS A 135 4.04 1.51 -8.62
CA CYS A 135 4.09 2.97 -8.50
C CYS A 135 4.98 3.38 -7.32
N TRP A 136 5.27 4.68 -7.17
CA TRP A 136 6.11 5.17 -6.07
C TRP A 136 5.57 4.80 -4.68
N ASP A 137 4.24 4.80 -4.52
CA ASP A 137 3.54 4.41 -3.30
C ASP A 137 3.21 2.90 -3.26
N ALA A 138 3.89 2.06 -4.01
CA ALA A 138 3.74 0.61 -3.91
C ALA A 138 4.21 0.12 -2.54
N PRO A 139 3.43 -0.71 -1.82
CA PRO A 139 3.94 -1.40 -0.66
C PRO A 139 4.84 -2.56 -1.12
N SER A 140 5.87 -2.90 -0.36
CA SER A 140 6.77 -4.06 -0.63
C SER A 140 6.07 -5.44 -0.62
N ARG A 141 4.82 -5.46 -0.16
CA ARG A 141 3.93 -6.62 -0.06
C ARG A 141 2.48 -6.14 -0.02
N VAL A 142 1.54 -6.99 -0.41
CA VAL A 142 0.09 -6.68 -0.49
C VAL A 142 -0.26 -5.67 -1.60
N TYR A 143 0.26 -5.83 -2.82
CA TYR A 143 -0.07 -4.99 -3.99
C TYR A 143 -1.58 -4.95 -4.28
N LEU A 144 -2.32 -6.01 -3.96
CA LEU A 144 -3.79 -6.04 -4.04
C LEU A 144 -4.48 -5.00 -3.16
N ALA A 145 -3.80 -4.44 -2.17
CA ALA A 145 -4.32 -3.33 -1.37
C ALA A 145 -4.16 -1.95 -2.06
N GLY A 146 -3.37 -1.86 -3.12
CA GLY A 146 -3.12 -0.64 -3.88
C GLY A 146 -1.63 -0.26 -3.94
N GLY A 147 -1.35 0.96 -4.43
CA GLY A 147 0.03 1.42 -4.67
C GLY A 147 0.68 0.83 -5.93
N ALA A 148 -0.03 -0.02 -6.69
CA ALA A 148 0.45 -0.61 -7.93
C ALA A 148 -0.69 -0.71 -8.95
N ILE A 149 -0.36 -0.68 -10.24
CA ILE A 149 -1.31 -0.86 -11.33
C ILE A 149 -1.31 -2.33 -11.76
N ALA A 150 -2.44 -3.00 -11.57
CA ALA A 150 -2.63 -4.37 -12.04
C ALA A 150 -2.67 -4.40 -13.58
N LEU A 151 -1.90 -5.28 -14.21
CA LEU A 151 -1.86 -5.41 -15.66
C LEU A 151 -3.21 -5.70 -16.31
N PRO A 152 -4.14 -6.49 -15.73
CA PRO A 152 -5.48 -6.63 -16.31
C PRO A 152 -6.21 -5.30 -16.42
N MET A 153 -6.17 -4.46 -15.38
CA MET A 153 -6.78 -3.13 -15.40
C MET A 153 -6.10 -2.23 -16.43
N PHE A 154 -4.77 -2.28 -16.51
CA PHE A 154 -4.01 -1.53 -17.51
C PHE A 154 -4.36 -1.96 -18.93
N GLN A 155 -4.49 -3.26 -19.18
CA GLN A 155 -4.91 -3.81 -20.47
C GLN A 155 -6.33 -3.41 -20.82
N ASP A 156 -7.26 -3.42 -19.86
CA ASP A 156 -8.62 -2.94 -20.09
C ASP A 156 -8.60 -1.46 -20.52
N ALA A 157 -7.76 -0.63 -19.89
CA ALA A 157 -7.61 0.77 -20.27
C ALA A 157 -7.05 0.98 -21.67
N ILE A 158 -6.02 0.22 -22.04
CA ILE A 158 -5.45 0.22 -23.38
C ILE A 158 -6.48 -0.26 -24.41
N SER A 159 -7.24 -1.31 -24.08
CA SER A 159 -8.22 -1.91 -24.99
C SER A 159 -9.40 -0.98 -25.23
N THR A 160 -9.81 -0.19 -24.23
CA THR A 160 -10.82 0.87 -24.41
C THR A 160 -10.35 1.88 -25.47
N LEU A 161 -9.15 2.43 -25.30
CA LEU A 161 -8.59 3.40 -26.26
C LEU A 161 -8.43 2.81 -27.67
N SER A 162 -7.92 1.58 -27.78
CA SER A 162 -7.62 0.96 -29.08
C SER A 162 -8.86 0.43 -29.82
N VAL A 163 -9.84 -0.10 -29.09
CA VAL A 163 -11.01 -0.77 -29.68
C VAL A 163 -12.23 0.14 -29.72
N GLN A 164 -12.53 0.83 -28.62
CA GLN A 164 -13.72 1.68 -28.53
C GLN A 164 -13.47 3.02 -29.20
N ASP A 165 -12.36 3.69 -28.83
CA ASP A 165 -12.04 5.02 -29.35
C ASP A 165 -11.27 4.94 -30.68
N LYS A 166 -10.85 3.72 -31.07
CA LYS A 166 -10.13 3.42 -32.33
C LYS A 166 -8.85 4.26 -32.48
N ALA A 167 -8.20 4.58 -31.37
CA ALA A 167 -6.90 5.21 -31.36
C ALA A 167 -5.79 4.17 -31.63
N GLN A 168 -4.67 4.62 -32.19
CA GLN A 168 -3.46 3.82 -32.23
C GLN A 168 -2.77 3.92 -30.87
N VAL A 169 -2.63 2.79 -30.16
CA VAL A 169 -2.00 2.79 -28.83
C VAL A 169 -0.62 2.13 -28.89
N ILE A 170 0.40 2.86 -28.45
CA ILE A 170 1.78 2.41 -28.34
C ILE A 170 2.13 2.33 -26.86
N VAL A 171 2.43 1.13 -26.37
CA VAL A 171 2.84 0.89 -24.99
C VAL A 171 4.32 0.52 -24.97
N ILE A 172 5.10 1.25 -24.20
CA ILE A 172 6.55 1.05 -24.07
C ILE A 172 6.84 0.79 -22.60
N THR A 173 7.46 -0.36 -22.28
CA THR A 173 7.77 -0.69 -20.88
C THR A 173 9.22 -1.10 -20.66
N ASP A 174 9.87 -0.38 -19.75
CA ASP A 174 11.13 -0.75 -19.12
C ASP A 174 10.88 -1.21 -17.67
N ALA A 175 9.96 -2.18 -17.52
CA ALA A 175 9.41 -2.59 -16.23
C ALA A 175 10.03 -3.89 -15.66
N CYS A 176 11.21 -4.30 -16.12
CA CYS A 176 11.71 -5.68 -15.96
C CYS A 176 12.86 -5.81 -14.96
N HIS A 177 12.98 -4.86 -14.02
CA HIS A 177 13.96 -4.97 -12.95
C HIS A 177 13.50 -6.00 -11.93
N ALA A 178 14.16 -7.17 -11.88
CA ALA A 178 13.89 -8.18 -10.88
C ALA A 178 14.63 -7.90 -9.57
N GLY A 179 13.90 -7.36 -8.61
CA GLY A 179 14.16 -7.61 -7.20
C GLY A 179 13.48 -8.91 -6.75
N LYS A 180 13.94 -9.51 -5.65
CA LYS A 180 13.17 -10.54 -4.92
C LYS A 180 11.97 -9.88 -4.23
N LEU A 181 11.05 -9.30 -5.00
CA LEU A 181 9.90 -8.61 -4.47
C LEU A 181 8.75 -9.62 -4.27
N SER A 182 7.96 -9.39 -3.22
CA SER A 182 6.80 -10.20 -2.77
C SER A 182 6.99 -11.73 -2.58
N GLY A 183 8.21 -12.25 -2.50
CA GLY A 183 8.48 -13.65 -2.14
C GLY A 183 8.27 -14.66 -3.27
N SER A 184 8.16 -14.20 -4.53
CA SER A 184 8.27 -15.08 -5.68
C SER A 184 9.76 -15.45 -5.90
N GLN A 185 10.09 -16.75 -5.85
CA GLN A 185 11.42 -17.20 -6.27
C GLN A 185 11.54 -16.98 -7.77
N VAL A 186 12.13 -15.84 -8.18
CA VAL A 186 12.58 -15.57 -9.56
C VAL A 186 11.44 -15.73 -10.59
N GLY A 187 10.62 -14.70 -10.80
CA GLY A 187 9.57 -14.80 -11.83
C GLY A 187 8.59 -13.63 -12.01
N GLY A 188 8.51 -12.66 -11.09
CA GLY A 188 7.51 -11.58 -11.19
C GLY A 188 7.61 -10.73 -12.45
N ALA A 189 8.77 -10.09 -12.66
CA ALA A 189 9.05 -9.35 -13.89
C ALA A 189 8.81 -10.19 -15.16
N ARG A 190 9.09 -11.50 -15.10
CA ARG A 190 8.92 -12.43 -16.22
C ARG A 190 7.47 -12.57 -16.67
N LEU A 191 6.60 -12.76 -15.69
CA LEU A 191 5.16 -12.94 -15.91
C LEU A 191 4.47 -11.62 -16.23
N THR A 192 4.95 -10.51 -15.69
CA THR A 192 4.52 -9.16 -16.08
C THR A 192 4.72 -8.94 -17.58
N ASN A 193 5.91 -9.25 -18.12
CA ASN A 193 6.17 -9.16 -19.56
C ASN A 193 5.31 -10.12 -20.40
N ALA A 194 5.15 -11.38 -19.95
CA ALA A 194 4.33 -12.36 -20.65
C ALA A 194 2.84 -11.94 -20.73
N ASN A 195 2.33 -11.29 -19.69
CA ASN A 195 0.97 -10.76 -19.67
C ASN A 195 0.83 -9.51 -20.56
N LEU A 196 1.82 -8.60 -20.54
CA LEU A 196 1.85 -7.42 -21.42
C LEU A 196 1.94 -7.80 -22.89
N ALA A 197 2.64 -8.87 -23.26
CA ALA A 197 2.85 -9.27 -24.65
C ALA A 197 1.60 -9.72 -25.42
N ARG A 198 0.46 -9.96 -24.74
CA ARG A 198 -0.80 -10.36 -25.40
C ARG A 198 -1.33 -9.22 -26.28
N GLN A 199 -1.66 -9.52 -27.53
CA GLN A 199 -2.00 -8.50 -28.53
C GLN A 199 -3.52 -8.39 -28.76
N THR A 200 -4.00 -7.15 -28.84
CA THR A 200 -5.30 -6.78 -29.41
C THR A 200 -5.09 -5.95 -30.69
N ALA A 201 -6.10 -5.86 -31.56
CA ALA A 201 -6.02 -5.04 -32.76
C ALA A 201 -5.85 -3.54 -32.40
N GLY A 202 -4.98 -2.82 -33.10
CA GLY A 202 -4.72 -1.38 -32.88
C GLY A 202 -3.60 -1.07 -31.86
N GLU A 203 -2.95 -2.11 -31.29
CA GLU A 203 -1.91 -1.96 -30.28
C GLU A 203 -0.51 -2.27 -30.83
N ILE A 204 0.47 -1.44 -30.44
CA ILE A 204 1.91 -1.70 -30.56
C ILE A 204 2.48 -1.77 -29.14
N LYS A 205 3.27 -2.79 -28.85
CA LYS A 205 3.91 -2.97 -27.54
C LYS A 205 5.40 -3.17 -27.73
N ILE A 206 6.20 -2.36 -27.05
CA ILE A 206 7.66 -2.37 -27.09
C ILE A 206 8.16 -2.63 -25.67
N LEU A 207 8.60 -3.84 -25.39
CA LEU A 207 9.08 -4.26 -24.09
C LEU A 207 10.61 -4.34 -24.09
N SER A 208 11.20 -3.91 -22.99
CA SER A 208 12.66 -3.83 -22.79
C SER A 208 13.43 -5.15 -22.89
N CYS A 209 12.79 -6.29 -22.62
CA CYS A 209 13.43 -7.61 -22.67
C CYS A 209 12.42 -8.75 -22.88
N GLN A 210 12.92 -9.96 -23.15
CA GLN A 210 12.09 -11.17 -23.18
C GLN A 210 11.56 -11.53 -21.79
N PRO A 211 10.50 -12.35 -21.68
CA PRO A 211 9.98 -12.80 -20.39
C PRO A 211 11.04 -13.43 -19.48
N GLU A 212 12.11 -14.07 -19.97
CA GLU A 212 13.10 -14.73 -19.10
C GLU A 212 14.31 -13.86 -18.74
N GLU A 213 14.29 -12.58 -19.12
CA GLU A 213 15.41 -11.63 -19.05
C GLU A 213 15.11 -10.44 -18.12
N PHE A 214 16.10 -9.56 -17.92
CA PHE A 214 15.98 -8.37 -17.06
C PHE A 214 16.48 -7.12 -17.77
N SER A 215 15.93 -5.97 -17.38
CA SER A 215 16.44 -4.66 -17.80
C SER A 215 17.75 -4.33 -17.11
N ILE A 216 18.70 -3.75 -17.86
CA ILE A 216 20.04 -3.40 -17.38
C ILE A 216 20.22 -1.89 -17.48
N GLU A 217 20.80 -1.31 -16.42
CA GLU A 217 21.04 0.14 -16.32
C GLU A 217 22.49 0.45 -15.91
N GLY A 218 23.01 1.60 -16.33
CA GLY A 218 24.42 1.93 -16.13
C GLY A 218 24.84 3.32 -16.62
N GLU A 219 25.95 3.83 -16.06
CA GLU A 219 26.50 5.17 -16.37
C GLU A 219 27.05 5.29 -17.78
N GLN A 220 27.45 4.18 -18.40
CA GLN A 220 28.00 4.12 -19.75
C GLN A 220 27.02 4.61 -20.82
N TRP A 221 25.72 4.57 -20.56
CA TRP A 221 24.68 5.04 -21.46
C TRP A 221 24.31 6.49 -21.11
N GLY A 222 24.92 7.47 -21.78
CA GLY A 222 24.56 8.89 -21.61
C GLY A 222 24.72 9.44 -20.19
N GLY A 223 25.70 8.95 -19.42
CA GLY A 223 25.92 9.35 -18.03
C GLY A 223 24.88 8.81 -17.05
N GLY A 224 24.27 7.66 -17.36
CA GLY A 224 23.31 6.95 -16.50
C GLY A 224 21.94 6.81 -17.14
N ARG A 225 21.62 5.64 -17.71
CA ARG A 225 20.34 5.29 -18.37
C ARG A 225 20.16 3.77 -18.37
N GLY A 226 18.95 3.28 -18.65
CA GLY A 226 18.71 1.90 -19.08
C GLY A 226 19.23 1.64 -20.49
N ALA A 227 19.81 0.46 -20.74
CA ALA A 227 20.36 0.10 -22.06
C ALA A 227 19.30 0.16 -23.17
N PHE A 228 18.14 -0.46 -22.91
CA PHE A 228 16.98 -0.40 -23.80
C PHE A 228 16.51 1.04 -24.02
N SER A 229 16.29 1.78 -22.95
CA SER A 229 15.76 3.15 -22.99
C SER A 229 16.69 4.13 -23.71
N PHE A 230 18.00 3.92 -23.61
CA PHE A 230 19.00 4.66 -24.38
C PHE A 230 18.90 4.37 -25.89
N HIS A 231 18.93 3.09 -26.28
CA HIS A 231 18.87 2.70 -27.69
C HIS A 231 17.49 2.92 -28.33
N LEU A 232 16.42 2.87 -27.54
CA LEU A 232 15.07 3.22 -27.99
C LEU A 232 15.05 4.63 -28.57
N LEU A 233 15.63 5.60 -27.85
CA LEU A 233 15.70 6.97 -28.31
C LEU A 233 16.57 7.10 -29.56
N ASP A 234 17.74 6.46 -29.60
CA ASP A 234 18.58 6.45 -30.80
C ASP A 234 17.83 5.94 -32.03
N GLY A 235 17.14 4.81 -31.88
CA GLY A 235 16.35 4.21 -32.93
C GLY A 235 15.26 5.15 -33.42
N LEU A 236 14.53 5.78 -32.51
CA LEU A 236 13.45 6.73 -32.81
C LEU A 236 13.96 8.04 -33.42
N TYR A 237 15.15 8.53 -33.06
CA TYR A 237 15.76 9.68 -33.75
C TYR A 237 16.20 9.38 -35.19
N GLY A 238 16.19 8.11 -35.59
CA GLY A 238 16.45 7.69 -36.97
C GLY A 238 17.63 6.74 -37.14
N LEU A 239 18.33 6.32 -36.08
CA LEU A 239 19.39 5.31 -36.22
C LEU A 239 18.84 3.94 -36.60
N ALA A 240 17.52 3.73 -36.46
CA ALA A 240 16.85 2.52 -36.89
C ALA A 240 16.43 2.54 -38.38
N ASP A 241 16.46 3.68 -39.07
CA ASP A 241 16.12 3.80 -40.50
C ASP A 241 17.19 3.10 -41.36
N GLN A 242 16.98 1.82 -41.64
CA GLN A 242 17.96 0.95 -42.31
C GLN A 242 17.91 1.06 -43.84
N ASP A 243 16.75 1.39 -44.42
CA ASP A 243 16.57 1.55 -45.87
C ASP A 243 16.64 3.01 -46.34
N GLU A 244 16.92 3.94 -45.41
CA GLU A 244 17.10 5.38 -45.64
C GLU A 244 15.87 6.01 -46.31
N ASP A 245 14.68 5.52 -45.96
CA ASP A 245 13.42 5.99 -46.51
C ASP A 245 12.89 7.26 -45.80
N GLY A 246 13.58 7.70 -44.75
CA GLY A 246 13.26 8.89 -43.96
C GLY A 246 12.21 8.62 -42.88
N THR A 247 11.85 7.36 -42.63
CA THR A 247 10.93 6.95 -41.57
C THR A 247 11.50 5.79 -40.76
N VAL A 248 10.97 5.60 -39.55
CA VAL A 248 11.28 4.43 -38.73
C VAL A 248 9.98 3.67 -38.49
N ASN A 249 9.87 2.47 -39.06
CA ASN A 249 8.76 1.57 -38.79
C ASN A 249 9.06 0.56 -37.66
N VAL A 250 8.02 -0.12 -37.20
CA VAL A 250 8.08 -1.13 -36.12
C VAL A 250 9.15 -2.21 -36.37
N ARG A 251 9.31 -2.67 -37.62
CA ARG A 251 10.30 -3.71 -37.97
C ARG A 251 11.73 -3.18 -37.93
N GLU A 252 11.98 -1.98 -38.44
CA GLU A 252 13.29 -1.32 -38.35
C GLU A 252 13.71 -1.14 -36.88
N LEU A 253 12.83 -0.53 -36.07
CA LEU A 253 13.11 -0.31 -34.66
C LEU A 253 13.36 -1.64 -33.94
N GLY A 254 12.56 -2.67 -34.21
CA GLY A 254 12.73 -3.99 -33.60
C GLY A 254 14.10 -4.60 -33.88
N ARG A 255 14.57 -4.56 -35.13
CA ARG A 255 15.90 -5.07 -35.49
C ARG A 255 17.01 -4.25 -34.86
N TYR A 256 16.89 -2.93 -34.90
CA TYR A 256 17.88 -2.03 -34.30
C TYR A 256 18.04 -2.31 -32.80
N LEU A 257 16.93 -2.45 -32.08
CA LEU A 257 16.95 -2.72 -30.64
C LEU A 257 17.46 -4.11 -30.30
N GLU A 258 17.04 -5.14 -31.04
CA GLU A 258 17.53 -6.51 -30.88
C GLU A 258 19.06 -6.56 -31.05
N ASP A 259 19.60 -5.92 -32.10
CA ASP A 259 21.03 -5.91 -32.38
C ASP A 259 21.81 -5.11 -31.33
N ARG A 260 21.41 -3.86 -31.06
CA ARG A 260 22.19 -2.92 -30.23
C ARG A 260 22.15 -3.22 -28.75
N VAL A 261 20.96 -3.51 -28.23
CA VAL A 261 20.81 -3.79 -26.80
C VAL A 261 21.53 -5.09 -26.47
N SER A 262 21.32 -6.16 -27.27
CA SER A 262 21.97 -7.46 -27.05
C SER A 262 23.50 -7.39 -27.18
N GLU A 263 24.02 -6.60 -28.13
CA GLU A 263 25.47 -6.41 -28.30
C GLU A 263 26.10 -5.69 -27.10
N GLU A 264 25.47 -4.63 -26.59
CA GLU A 264 26.07 -3.78 -25.56
C GLU A 264 25.95 -4.34 -24.13
N VAL A 265 24.92 -5.13 -23.84
CA VAL A 265 24.73 -5.69 -22.49
C VAL A 265 25.50 -6.99 -22.25
N ALA A 266 26.15 -7.53 -23.28
CA ALA A 266 26.92 -8.77 -23.21
C ALA A 266 27.97 -8.72 -22.07
N PRO A 267 28.13 -9.79 -21.27
CA PRO A 267 27.58 -11.15 -21.46
C PRO A 267 26.19 -11.38 -20.84
N HIS A 268 25.51 -10.32 -20.37
CA HIS A 268 24.13 -10.44 -19.88
C HIS A 268 23.15 -10.51 -21.06
N ASN A 269 21.99 -11.11 -20.83
CA ASN A 269 20.95 -11.21 -21.85
C ASN A 269 19.88 -10.15 -21.62
N GLN A 270 19.68 -9.29 -22.61
CA GLN A 270 18.54 -8.39 -22.71
C GLN A 270 18.19 -8.24 -24.20
N ASN A 271 17.14 -8.91 -24.64
CA ASN A 271 16.63 -8.87 -26.00
C ASN A 271 15.24 -8.22 -26.03
N PRO A 272 15.12 -6.97 -26.49
CA PRO A 272 13.85 -6.27 -26.57
C PRO A 272 12.79 -7.03 -27.39
N MET A 273 11.53 -6.90 -26.99
CA MET A 273 10.40 -7.54 -27.68
C MET A 273 9.45 -6.49 -28.24
N ILE A 274 9.12 -6.60 -29.52
CA ILE A 274 8.12 -5.73 -30.14
C ILE A 274 6.97 -6.56 -30.72
N VAL A 275 5.75 -6.19 -30.36
CA VAL A 275 4.49 -6.78 -30.83
C VAL A 275 3.67 -5.69 -31.50
N GLY A 276 3.16 -5.95 -32.70
CA GLY A 276 2.42 -4.95 -33.47
C GLY A 276 2.49 -5.15 -34.98
N ASN A 277 1.86 -4.26 -35.73
CA ASN A 277 1.96 -4.25 -37.19
C ASN A 277 3.37 -3.80 -37.62
N LYS A 278 4.11 -4.70 -38.28
CA LYS A 278 5.54 -4.51 -38.63
C LYS A 278 5.82 -3.35 -39.59
N VAL A 279 4.84 -2.95 -40.40
CA VAL A 279 4.99 -1.85 -41.37
C VAL A 279 4.46 -0.52 -40.84
N GLU A 280 4.01 -0.48 -39.60
CA GLU A 280 3.48 0.74 -39.00
C GLU A 280 4.60 1.74 -38.75
N ILE A 281 4.41 2.98 -39.18
CA ILE A 281 5.40 4.06 -39.02
C ILE A 281 5.29 4.62 -37.60
N LEU A 282 6.39 4.54 -36.86
CA LEU A 282 6.50 5.08 -35.51
C LEU A 282 6.85 6.57 -35.55
N THR A 283 7.81 6.96 -36.38
CA THR A 283 8.27 8.35 -36.47
C THR A 283 8.89 8.67 -37.84
N GLU A 284 8.96 9.95 -38.16
CA GLU A 284 9.67 10.50 -39.32
C GLU A 284 11.06 10.97 -38.89
N VAL A 285 12.08 10.68 -39.71
CA VAL A 285 13.46 11.04 -39.40
C VAL A 285 13.71 12.50 -39.78
N ILE A 286 14.05 13.32 -38.80
CA ILE A 286 14.43 14.71 -39.02
C ILE A 286 15.97 14.78 -39.13
N PRO A 287 16.54 15.07 -40.32
CA PRO A 287 17.99 14.95 -40.53
C PRO A 287 18.86 15.84 -39.64
N SER A 288 18.36 17.02 -39.25
CA SER A 288 19.08 17.90 -38.33
C SER A 288 19.19 17.32 -36.92
N GLU A 289 18.11 16.72 -36.41
CA GLU A 289 18.11 16.14 -35.06
C GLU A 289 18.90 14.83 -35.02
N LEU A 290 18.78 14.00 -36.06
CA LEU A 290 19.64 12.82 -36.23
C LEU A 290 21.12 13.21 -36.27
N ALA A 291 21.47 14.30 -36.97
CA ALA A 291 22.84 14.81 -36.99
C ALA A 291 23.31 15.27 -35.60
N ASP A 292 22.45 15.92 -34.81
CA ASP A 292 22.77 16.33 -33.45
C ASP A 292 23.00 15.12 -32.52
N VAL A 293 22.18 14.07 -32.61
CA VAL A 293 22.39 12.81 -31.88
C VAL A 293 23.73 12.16 -32.26
N LEU A 294 24.03 12.08 -33.56
CA LEU A 294 25.30 11.54 -34.06
C LEU A 294 26.52 12.40 -33.64
N ASN A 295 26.34 13.71 -33.49
CA ASN A 295 27.39 14.63 -33.04
C ASN A 295 27.60 14.55 -31.51
N ALA A 296 26.53 14.46 -30.72
CA ALA A 296 26.59 14.24 -29.29
C ALA A 296 27.31 12.93 -28.95
N LYS A 297 27.15 11.88 -29.77
CA LYS A 297 27.89 10.63 -29.62
C LYS A 297 29.39 10.74 -29.95
N LYS A 298 29.82 11.76 -30.71
CA LYS A 298 31.24 12.02 -31.01
C LYS A 298 31.95 12.85 -29.94
N GLY A 299 31.22 13.49 -29.03
CA GLY A 299 31.77 14.30 -27.93
C GLY A 299 31.04 14.01 -26.63
N VAL A 300 31.69 13.30 -25.70
CA VAL A 300 31.06 12.96 -24.42
C VAL A 300 30.71 14.22 -23.61
N LEU A 301 29.43 14.26 -23.21
CA LEU A 301 28.74 15.10 -22.22
C LEU A 301 28.44 16.57 -22.60
N GLN A 302 27.14 16.85 -22.79
CA GLN A 302 26.54 18.09 -22.31
C GLN A 302 25.45 17.81 -21.26
N GLN A 303 25.56 18.56 -20.17
CA GLN A 303 24.59 18.66 -19.09
C GLN A 303 23.28 19.26 -19.59
N PHE A 304 22.16 18.66 -19.20
CA PHE A 304 20.83 19.13 -19.55
C PHE A 304 20.24 20.01 -18.45
N ALA A 305 19.73 21.17 -18.86
CA ALA A 305 18.89 22.03 -18.04
C ALA A 305 17.47 21.43 -17.96
N GLY A 306 16.85 21.52 -16.78
CA GLY A 306 15.52 20.99 -16.51
C GLY A 306 14.46 21.55 -17.47
N VAL A 307 13.66 20.65 -18.02
CA VAL A 307 12.50 21.00 -18.83
C VAL A 307 11.40 21.49 -17.91
N HIS A 308 11.33 22.80 -17.70
CA HIS A 308 10.11 23.47 -17.29
C HIS A 308 9.62 24.28 -18.48
N SER A 309 8.87 23.65 -19.39
CA SER A 309 8.14 24.34 -20.45
C SER A 309 6.73 24.66 -19.96
N LYS A 310 6.35 25.94 -20.01
CA LYS A 310 5.00 26.44 -19.66
C LYS A 310 3.91 25.65 -20.36
N GLY A 311 2.87 25.21 -19.64
CA GLY A 311 1.70 24.50 -20.18
C GLY A 311 0.40 25.29 -20.12
N MET A 312 -0.74 24.68 -20.49
CA MET A 312 -2.09 25.27 -20.40
C MET A 312 -2.41 25.88 -19.05
N GLU A 313 -1.91 25.33 -17.94
CA GLU A 313 -2.05 25.95 -16.63
C GLU A 313 -1.45 27.36 -16.60
N ASP A 314 -0.20 27.52 -17.03
CA ASP A 314 0.47 28.83 -17.08
C ASP A 314 -0.22 29.79 -18.07
N ASP A 315 -0.69 29.28 -19.21
CA ASP A 315 -1.34 30.09 -20.23
C ASP A 315 -2.74 30.56 -19.83
N VAL A 316 -3.49 29.71 -19.11
CA VAL A 316 -4.79 30.06 -18.54
C VAL A 316 -4.59 31.03 -17.37
N LEU A 317 -3.65 30.75 -16.45
CA LEU A 317 -3.37 31.62 -15.30
C LEU A 317 -2.76 32.97 -15.70
N ALA A 318 -1.99 33.04 -16.79
CA ALA A 318 -1.47 34.32 -17.30
C ALA A 318 -2.57 35.26 -17.80
N LYS A 319 -3.73 34.71 -18.19
CA LYS A 319 -4.91 35.47 -18.66
C LYS A 319 -5.93 35.72 -17.55
N ALA A 320 -5.78 35.09 -16.40
CA ALA A 320 -6.69 35.20 -15.27
C ALA A 320 -6.37 36.41 -14.36
N ASP A 321 -7.38 36.91 -13.68
CA ASP A 321 -7.23 37.98 -12.69
C ASP A 321 -6.29 37.56 -11.55
N SER A 322 -5.54 38.54 -11.02
CA SER A 322 -4.56 38.28 -9.95
C SER A 322 -5.16 37.62 -8.70
N GLN A 323 -6.44 37.87 -8.41
CA GLN A 323 -7.14 37.22 -7.29
C GLN A 323 -7.42 35.74 -7.56
N VAL A 324 -7.81 35.37 -8.79
CA VAL A 324 -8.03 33.98 -9.20
C VAL A 324 -6.71 33.20 -9.17
N VAL A 325 -5.62 33.81 -9.62
CA VAL A 325 -4.27 33.20 -9.55
C VAL A 325 -3.84 32.98 -8.10
N VAL A 326 -4.08 33.93 -7.20
CA VAL A 326 -3.81 33.77 -5.75
C VAL A 326 -4.65 32.64 -5.16
N LEU A 327 -5.93 32.56 -5.51
CA LEU A 327 -6.84 31.52 -5.05
C LEU A 327 -6.39 30.13 -5.52
N PHE A 328 -6.01 30.01 -6.79
CA PHE A 328 -5.49 28.78 -7.38
C PHE A 328 -4.19 28.32 -6.72
N ARG A 329 -3.25 29.23 -6.47
CA ARG A 329 -2.00 28.92 -5.73
C ARG A 329 -2.28 28.54 -4.28
N ALA A 330 -3.26 29.16 -3.64
CA ALA A 330 -3.68 28.78 -2.29
C ALA A 330 -4.27 27.36 -2.27
N PHE A 331 -4.99 26.97 -3.32
CA PHE A 331 -5.53 25.61 -3.48
C PHE A 331 -4.42 24.58 -3.64
N GLN A 332 -3.44 24.83 -4.54
CA GLN A 332 -2.25 23.96 -4.68
C GLN A 332 -1.48 23.84 -3.36
N LYS A 333 -1.29 24.95 -2.64
CA LYS A 333 -0.65 24.94 -1.32
C LYS A 333 -1.46 24.14 -0.30
N ALA A 334 -2.78 24.27 -0.26
CA ALA A 334 -3.62 23.51 0.67
C ALA A 334 -3.56 21.99 0.40
N ILE A 335 -3.43 21.58 -0.86
CA ILE A 335 -3.17 20.17 -1.21
C ILE A 335 -1.80 19.73 -0.69
N ALA A 336 -0.74 20.51 -0.96
CA ALA A 336 0.62 20.20 -0.51
C ALA A 336 0.73 20.10 1.03
N ASP A 337 0.02 20.98 1.75
CA ASP A 337 -0.05 20.99 3.21
C ASP A 337 -0.99 19.90 3.78
N LYS A 338 -1.60 19.04 2.94
CA LYS A 338 -2.60 18.02 3.32
C LYS A 338 -3.82 18.57 4.07
N ARG A 339 -4.16 19.85 3.85
CA ARG A 339 -5.35 20.53 4.43
C ARG A 339 -6.55 20.35 3.50
N PHE A 340 -7.01 19.11 3.33
CA PHE A 340 -7.97 18.79 2.27
C PHE A 340 -9.39 19.22 2.59
N LEU A 341 -9.89 18.87 3.78
CA LEU A 341 -11.24 19.12 4.26
C LEU A 341 -11.24 20.07 5.46
N ALA A 342 -12.42 20.59 5.82
CA ALA A 342 -12.55 21.55 6.92
C ALA A 342 -12.11 20.97 8.28
N ALA A 343 -12.26 19.66 8.47
CA ALA A 343 -11.86 18.97 9.69
C ALA A 343 -10.33 18.93 9.90
N ASP A 344 -9.54 19.17 8.85
CA ASP A 344 -8.08 19.13 8.89
C ASP A 344 -7.47 20.48 9.28
N VAL A 345 -8.28 21.53 9.32
CA VAL A 345 -7.84 22.89 9.64
C VAL A 345 -7.83 23.06 11.15
N GLU A 346 -6.63 23.09 11.74
CA GLU A 346 -6.47 23.47 13.15
C GLU A 346 -6.90 24.93 13.38
N SER A 347 -7.26 25.28 14.61
CA SER A 347 -7.76 26.63 14.95
C SER A 347 -6.81 27.76 14.56
N ASP A 348 -5.51 27.44 14.46
CA ASP A 348 -4.42 28.40 14.25
C ASP A 348 -3.82 28.28 12.83
N ALA A 349 -4.39 27.44 11.95
CA ALA A 349 -3.86 27.21 10.61
C ALA A 349 -4.09 28.41 9.67
N GLU A 350 -3.07 28.74 8.86
CA GLU A 350 -3.15 29.83 7.88
C GLU A 350 -4.00 29.45 6.65
N GLY A 351 -5.30 29.72 6.73
CA GLY A 351 -6.19 29.80 5.57
C GLY A 351 -7.13 28.60 5.34
N PRO A 352 -8.00 28.69 4.32
CA PRO A 352 -9.05 27.70 4.05
C PRO A 352 -8.48 26.36 3.55
N CYS A 353 -9.25 25.29 3.72
CA CYS A 353 -8.94 23.97 3.18
C CYS A 353 -9.08 23.90 1.65
N ALA A 354 -8.45 22.89 1.05
CA ALA A 354 -8.45 22.68 -0.40
C ALA A 354 -9.87 22.53 -0.96
N ASN A 355 -10.79 21.83 -0.27
CA ASN A 355 -12.16 21.68 -0.74
C ASN A 355 -12.93 23.02 -0.81
N ALA A 356 -12.74 23.90 0.16
CA ALA A 356 -13.38 25.22 0.16
C ALA A 356 -12.85 26.11 -0.99
N LEU A 357 -11.54 26.05 -1.23
CA LEU A 357 -10.89 26.76 -2.33
C LEU A 357 -11.32 26.21 -3.70
N TYR A 358 -11.37 24.87 -3.84
CA TYR A 358 -11.86 24.20 -5.03
C TYR A 358 -13.29 24.62 -5.39
N GLN A 359 -14.20 24.63 -4.40
CA GLN A 359 -15.59 25.05 -4.63
C GLN A 359 -15.70 26.50 -5.14
N GLN A 360 -14.82 27.39 -4.69
CA GLN A 360 -14.76 28.76 -5.21
C GLN A 360 -14.20 28.81 -6.63
N LEU A 361 -13.07 28.13 -6.87
CA LEU A 361 -12.42 28.08 -8.17
C LEU A 361 -13.33 27.48 -9.26
N MET A 362 -14.16 26.49 -8.92
CA MET A 362 -15.14 25.90 -9.85
C MET A 362 -16.25 26.86 -10.31
N GLN A 363 -16.37 28.04 -9.69
CA GLN A 363 -17.28 29.11 -10.12
C GLN A 363 -16.58 30.17 -10.98
N GLU A 364 -15.26 30.08 -11.17
CA GLU A 364 -14.46 31.08 -11.88
C GLU A 364 -14.35 30.74 -13.38
N PRO A 365 -15.08 31.45 -14.27
CA PRO A 365 -15.09 31.11 -15.69
C PRO A 365 -13.73 31.34 -16.37
N GLN A 366 -12.85 32.15 -15.77
CA GLN A 366 -11.52 32.47 -16.32
C GLN A 366 -10.58 31.25 -16.35
N ILE A 367 -10.85 30.26 -15.49
CA ILE A 367 -10.05 29.04 -15.36
C ILE A 367 -10.86 27.77 -15.65
N GLU A 368 -12.03 27.91 -16.29
CA GLU A 368 -12.86 26.77 -16.73
C GLU A 368 -12.05 25.65 -17.41
N PRO A 369 -11.06 25.95 -18.28
CA PRO A 369 -10.25 24.90 -18.91
C PRO A 369 -9.43 24.05 -17.91
N LEU A 370 -9.18 24.54 -16.70
CA LEU A 370 -8.45 23.84 -15.63
C LEU A 370 -9.37 23.05 -14.69
N HIS A 371 -10.69 23.17 -14.80
CA HIS A 371 -11.63 22.53 -13.87
C HIS A 371 -11.46 21.00 -13.82
N SER A 372 -11.34 20.36 -14.99
CA SER A 372 -11.21 18.91 -15.08
C SER A 372 -9.89 18.41 -14.48
N SER A 373 -8.77 19.11 -14.72
CA SER A 373 -7.47 18.75 -14.15
C SER A 373 -7.44 18.98 -12.64
N MET A 374 -7.99 20.10 -12.15
CA MET A 374 -8.13 20.37 -10.73
C MET A 374 -8.95 19.29 -10.01
N ARG A 375 -10.07 18.86 -10.61
CA ARG A 375 -10.94 17.81 -10.09
C ARG A 375 -10.18 16.49 -9.90
N ARG A 376 -9.45 16.04 -10.94
CA ARG A 376 -8.64 14.81 -10.90
C ARG A 376 -7.50 14.91 -9.90
N ASN A 377 -6.74 16.00 -9.93
CA ASN A 377 -5.60 16.20 -9.03
C ASN A 377 -6.05 16.22 -7.56
N PHE A 378 -7.22 16.81 -7.27
CA PHE A 378 -7.75 16.81 -5.91
C PHE A 378 -8.25 15.43 -5.47
N ALA A 379 -8.94 14.70 -6.36
CA ALA A 379 -9.36 13.34 -6.08
C ALA A 379 -8.15 12.41 -5.84
N ALA A 380 -7.08 12.56 -6.63
CA ALA A 380 -5.83 11.83 -6.45
C ALA A 380 -5.18 12.14 -5.10
N ALA A 381 -5.04 13.42 -4.73
CA ALA A 381 -4.44 13.80 -3.46
C ALA A 381 -5.16 13.20 -2.23
N LEU A 382 -6.51 13.17 -2.26
CA LEU A 382 -7.32 12.55 -1.22
C LEU A 382 -7.10 11.03 -1.13
N GLN A 383 -6.99 10.35 -2.28
CA GLN A 383 -6.76 8.91 -2.37
C GLN A 383 -5.33 8.54 -1.98
N ASP A 384 -4.34 9.33 -2.39
CA ASP A 384 -2.91 9.11 -2.11
C ASP A 384 -2.67 9.08 -0.59
N ASP A 385 -3.20 10.05 0.16
CA ASP A 385 -3.01 10.09 1.62
C ASP A 385 -3.62 8.85 2.30
N ALA A 386 -4.81 8.42 1.86
CA ALA A 386 -5.43 7.20 2.36
C ALA A 386 -4.63 5.93 1.99
N GLN A 387 -4.09 5.85 0.78
CA GLN A 387 -3.28 4.71 0.31
C GLN A 387 -2.00 4.57 1.12
N GLN A 388 -1.26 5.65 1.33
CA GLN A 388 0.01 5.62 2.07
C GLN A 388 -0.20 5.17 3.53
N VAL A 389 -1.32 5.58 4.13
CA VAL A 389 -1.69 5.13 5.47
C VAL A 389 -2.10 3.66 5.47
N MET A 390 -2.86 3.20 4.48
CA MET A 390 -3.15 1.77 4.33
C MET A 390 -1.87 0.95 4.15
N ASN A 391 -0.91 1.39 3.33
CA ASN A 391 0.37 0.71 3.17
C ASN A 391 1.10 0.57 4.51
N THR A 392 1.13 1.64 5.30
CA THR A 392 1.71 1.66 6.65
C THR A 392 1.00 0.66 7.57
N MET A 393 -0.34 0.63 7.55
CA MET A 393 -1.13 -0.33 8.32
C MET A 393 -0.86 -1.79 7.93
N LEU A 394 -0.66 -2.07 6.64
CA LEU A 394 -0.55 -3.43 6.10
C LEU A 394 0.88 -3.98 6.10
N LYS A 395 1.90 -3.11 6.10
CA LYS A 395 3.33 -3.48 6.15
C LYS A 395 3.71 -4.19 7.47
N SER A 396 2.89 -4.06 8.52
CA SER A 396 3.01 -4.77 9.80
C SER A 396 4.38 -4.64 10.49
N GLY A 397 4.73 -3.41 10.88
CA GLY A 397 5.55 -3.17 12.07
C GLY A 397 4.61 -2.75 13.20
N LEU A 398 4.82 -3.21 14.44
CA LEU A 398 4.02 -2.88 15.62
C LEU A 398 3.85 -1.35 15.91
N THR A 399 4.47 -0.46 15.14
CA THR A 399 4.85 0.90 15.55
C THR A 399 3.64 1.78 15.82
N GLU A 400 2.72 1.93 14.87
CA GLU A 400 1.60 2.86 15.04
C GLU A 400 0.45 2.25 15.84
N MET A 401 0.19 0.95 15.66
CA MET A 401 -0.98 0.29 16.24
C MET A 401 -0.77 -0.17 17.69
N ILE A 402 0.48 -0.42 18.12
CA ILE A 402 0.81 -0.89 19.48
C ILE A 402 1.50 0.20 20.32
N LEU A 403 2.21 1.16 19.72
CA LEU A 403 2.84 2.27 20.47
C LEU A 403 2.01 3.56 20.48
N SER A 404 1.10 3.81 19.55
CA SER A 404 0.31 5.04 19.65
C SER A 404 -0.72 4.90 20.79
N SER A 405 -0.58 5.76 21.78
CA SER A 405 -1.66 6.04 22.75
C SER A 405 -2.83 6.80 22.09
N ALA A 406 -2.73 7.08 20.79
CA ALA A 406 -3.74 7.79 20.04
C ALA A 406 -4.91 6.85 19.72
N PRO A 407 -6.15 7.24 20.05
CA PRO A 407 -7.32 6.48 19.63
C PRO A 407 -7.34 6.30 18.11
N ALA A 408 -7.76 5.13 17.63
CA ALA A 408 -7.91 4.85 16.19
C ALA A 408 -8.73 5.94 15.47
N ASP A 409 -9.75 6.50 16.14
CA ASP A 409 -10.53 7.64 15.63
C ASP A 409 -9.68 8.88 15.30
N LYS A 410 -8.64 9.15 16.09
CA LYS A 410 -7.74 10.30 15.86
C LYS A 410 -6.80 10.06 14.68
N LEU A 411 -6.32 8.83 14.51
CA LEU A 411 -5.39 8.48 13.44
C LEU A 411 -6.09 8.29 12.10
N TYR A 412 -7.24 7.62 12.11
CA TYR A 412 -7.89 7.11 10.91
C TYR A 412 -9.28 7.71 10.63
N GLY A 413 -9.83 8.51 11.55
CA GLY A 413 -11.19 9.05 11.46
C GLY A 413 -11.48 9.93 10.25
N LYS A 414 -10.44 10.51 9.64
CA LYS A 414 -10.55 11.39 8.47
C LYS A 414 -10.70 10.64 7.13
N TYR A 415 -10.16 9.42 7.01
CA TYR A 415 -10.07 8.72 5.72
C TYR A 415 -11.41 8.32 5.10
N PRO A 416 -12.46 7.93 5.86
CA PRO A 416 -13.78 7.73 5.27
C PRO A 416 -14.32 8.97 4.52
N ALA A 417 -14.07 10.17 5.07
CA ALA A 417 -14.48 11.42 4.45
C ALA A 417 -13.63 11.74 3.20
N TYR A 418 -12.32 11.47 3.25
CA TYR A 418 -11.44 11.68 2.10
C TYR A 418 -11.84 10.82 0.90
N LEU A 419 -12.03 9.51 1.15
CA LEU A 419 -12.39 8.54 0.12
C LEU A 419 -13.80 8.78 -0.42
N GLY A 420 -14.75 9.15 0.45
CA GLY A 420 -16.07 9.59 0.02
C GLY A 420 -16.02 10.83 -0.88
N ARG A 421 -15.20 11.82 -0.52
CA ARG A 421 -15.05 13.04 -1.33
C ARG A 421 -14.36 12.77 -2.67
N ALA A 422 -13.34 11.91 -2.70
CA ALA A 422 -12.72 11.47 -3.95
C ALA A 422 -13.74 10.77 -4.87
N ALA A 423 -14.57 9.89 -4.31
CA ALA A 423 -15.63 9.19 -5.05
C ALA A 423 -16.67 10.16 -5.62
N GLU A 424 -17.06 11.20 -4.87
CA GLU A 424 -17.95 12.26 -5.35
C GLU A 424 -17.33 13.08 -6.50
N LEU A 425 -16.03 13.40 -6.42
CA LEU A 425 -15.33 14.18 -7.46
C LEU A 425 -15.23 13.42 -8.78
N LEU A 426 -14.98 12.11 -8.71
CA LEU A 426 -14.85 11.25 -9.90
C LEU A 426 -16.22 10.84 -10.46
N GLY A 427 -17.22 10.64 -9.60
CA GLY A 427 -18.58 10.24 -9.97
C GLY A 427 -18.77 8.71 -10.07
N GLU A 428 -20.03 8.27 -10.00
CA GLU A 428 -20.41 6.85 -9.89
C GLU A 428 -20.03 5.99 -11.11
N THR A 429 -19.86 6.62 -12.27
CA THR A 429 -19.49 5.94 -13.52
C THR A 429 -17.99 5.73 -13.66
N HIS A 430 -17.17 6.37 -12.83
CA HIS A 430 -15.72 6.26 -12.90
C HIS A 430 -15.26 4.89 -12.35
N TYR A 431 -14.32 4.24 -13.02
CA TYR A 431 -13.86 2.88 -12.68
C TYR A 431 -13.26 2.76 -11.27
N MET A 432 -12.67 3.84 -10.74
CA MET A 432 -12.18 3.90 -9.35
C MET A 432 -13.29 4.00 -8.30
N TYR A 433 -14.52 4.35 -8.67
CA TYR A 433 -15.61 4.57 -7.72
C TYR A 433 -15.88 3.34 -6.81
N PRO A 434 -16.00 2.11 -7.34
CA PRO A 434 -16.10 0.91 -6.50
C PRO A 434 -14.93 0.73 -5.53
N ILE A 435 -13.70 0.99 -5.98
CA ILE A 435 -12.50 0.84 -5.15
C ILE A 435 -12.49 1.85 -4.00
N LEU A 436 -12.84 3.12 -4.29
CA LEU A 436 -12.93 4.17 -3.28
C LEU A 436 -14.02 3.87 -2.25
N MET A 437 -15.18 3.35 -2.69
CA MET A 437 -16.26 2.93 -1.80
C MET A 437 -15.88 1.74 -0.93
N ALA A 438 -15.18 0.74 -1.48
CA ALA A 438 -14.66 -0.39 -0.72
C ALA A 438 -13.70 0.06 0.38
N ARG A 439 -12.75 0.95 0.06
CA ARG A 439 -11.76 1.47 1.02
C ARG A 439 -12.41 2.35 2.09
N LYS A 440 -13.39 3.16 1.72
CA LYS A 440 -14.18 3.96 2.67
C LYS A 440 -14.81 3.05 3.71
N LEU A 441 -15.50 1.99 3.27
CA LEU A 441 -16.13 1.00 4.15
C LEU A 441 -15.11 0.23 4.99
N TYR A 442 -13.91 -0.04 4.45
CA TYR A 442 -12.82 -0.65 5.22
C TYR A 442 -12.40 0.22 6.42
N PHE A 443 -12.19 1.53 6.21
CA PHE A 443 -11.87 2.44 7.31
C PHE A 443 -13.04 2.63 8.28
N GLU A 444 -14.28 2.74 7.79
CA GLU A 444 -15.46 2.79 8.66
C GLU A 444 -15.57 1.54 9.55
N ALA A 445 -15.31 0.36 8.98
CA ALA A 445 -15.26 -0.90 9.72
C ALA A 445 -14.13 -0.91 10.76
N PHE A 446 -12.95 -0.39 10.41
CA PHE A 446 -11.80 -0.33 11.31
C PHE A 446 -12.08 0.53 12.56
N LEU A 447 -12.85 1.61 12.40
CA LEU A 447 -13.27 2.51 13.48
C LEU A 447 -14.47 1.97 14.29
N GLU A 448 -15.22 1.02 13.74
CA GLU A 448 -16.42 0.47 14.36
C GLU A 448 -16.09 -0.41 15.58
N LYS A 449 -16.67 -0.08 16.74
CA LYS A 449 -16.42 -0.79 18.01
C LYS A 449 -17.17 -2.12 18.10
N GLY A 450 -18.35 -2.21 17.48
CA GLY A 450 -19.19 -3.41 17.49
C GLY A 450 -18.73 -4.46 16.48
N ARG A 451 -18.25 -5.62 16.96
CA ARG A 451 -17.76 -6.72 16.09
C ARG A 451 -18.77 -7.14 15.01
N ALA A 452 -20.05 -7.22 15.33
CA ALA A 452 -21.08 -7.62 14.36
C ALA A 452 -21.25 -6.56 13.25
N SER A 453 -21.31 -5.28 13.62
CA SER A 453 -21.38 -4.14 12.68
C SER A 453 -20.13 -4.06 11.81
N ARG A 454 -18.94 -4.17 12.42
CA ARG A 454 -17.66 -4.18 11.74
C ARG A 454 -17.59 -5.26 10.65
N ARG A 455 -17.97 -6.49 10.95
CA ARG A 455 -18.02 -7.57 9.93
C ARG A 455 -19.00 -7.29 8.81
N THR A 456 -20.13 -6.64 9.10
CA THR A 456 -21.09 -6.25 8.06
C THR A 456 -20.45 -5.24 7.10
N LEU A 457 -19.76 -4.24 7.63
CA LEU A 457 -19.05 -3.24 6.83
C LEU A 457 -17.92 -3.87 5.99
N TYR A 458 -17.11 -4.78 6.55
CA TYR A 458 -16.10 -5.50 5.75
C TYR A 458 -16.71 -6.36 4.65
N ARG A 459 -17.84 -7.04 4.91
CA ARG A 459 -18.55 -7.79 3.86
C ARG A 459 -19.14 -6.87 2.80
N GLU A 460 -19.55 -5.66 3.16
CA GLU A 460 -20.02 -4.65 2.22
C GLU A 460 -18.86 -4.12 1.37
N ALA A 461 -17.70 -3.85 1.98
CA ALA A 461 -16.48 -3.49 1.26
C ALA A 461 -16.12 -4.56 0.21
N LEU A 462 -16.20 -5.85 0.57
CA LEU A 462 -15.95 -6.97 -0.35
C LEU A 462 -16.99 -7.13 -1.46
N ARG A 463 -18.18 -6.53 -1.34
CA ARG A 463 -19.14 -6.47 -2.47
C ARG A 463 -18.70 -5.47 -3.53
N TRP A 464 -18.05 -4.39 -3.11
CA TRP A 464 -17.48 -3.38 -4.00
C TRP A 464 -16.15 -3.85 -4.61
N GLN A 465 -15.29 -4.47 -3.80
CA GLN A 465 -14.00 -5.01 -4.23
C GLN A 465 -13.78 -6.42 -3.66
N PRO A 466 -14.12 -7.50 -4.41
CA PRO A 466 -14.03 -8.87 -3.91
C PRO A 466 -12.61 -9.36 -3.60
N ASP A 467 -11.59 -8.75 -4.19
CA ASP A 467 -10.18 -9.11 -4.05
C ASP A 467 -9.42 -8.18 -3.09
N MET A 468 -10.05 -7.87 -1.95
CA MET A 468 -9.49 -7.02 -0.89
C MET A 468 -8.93 -7.89 0.27
N PRO A 469 -7.67 -8.36 0.21
CA PRO A 469 -7.12 -9.32 1.17
C PRO A 469 -7.15 -8.80 2.61
N HIS A 470 -6.93 -7.50 2.80
CA HIS A 470 -6.92 -6.89 4.13
C HIS A 470 -8.29 -6.86 4.80
N ALA A 471 -9.38 -6.64 4.08
CA ALA A 471 -10.73 -6.78 4.64
C ALA A 471 -11.05 -8.24 5.00
N MET A 472 -10.56 -9.20 4.19
CA MET A 472 -10.73 -10.62 4.48
C MET A 472 -9.97 -11.08 5.72
N VAL A 473 -8.75 -10.59 5.94
CA VAL A 473 -7.97 -10.85 7.16
C VAL A 473 -8.73 -10.40 8.40
N GLU A 474 -9.37 -9.23 8.35
CA GLU A 474 -10.21 -8.76 9.45
C GLU A 474 -11.42 -9.67 9.70
N LEU A 475 -12.03 -10.20 8.63
CA LEU A 475 -13.11 -11.20 8.76
C LEU A 475 -12.62 -12.53 9.34
N VAL A 476 -11.39 -12.95 9.07
CA VAL A 476 -10.76 -14.10 9.73
C VAL A 476 -10.62 -13.82 11.21
N ARG A 477 -10.03 -12.68 11.59
CA ARG A 477 -9.80 -12.27 12.98
C ARG A 477 -11.09 -12.17 13.79
N ASP A 478 -12.13 -11.59 13.19
CA ASP A 478 -13.42 -11.39 13.83
C ASP A 478 -14.45 -12.50 13.60
N GLY A 479 -14.01 -13.62 13.02
CA GLY A 479 -14.84 -14.79 12.73
C GLY A 479 -15.70 -15.27 13.91
N GLU A 480 -16.82 -15.91 13.59
CA GLU A 480 -17.68 -16.57 14.60
C GLU A 480 -17.19 -17.98 14.88
N ALA A 481 -17.31 -18.44 16.13
CA ALA A 481 -16.98 -19.81 16.51
C ALA A 481 -17.88 -20.85 15.80
N SER A 482 -19.08 -20.46 15.37
CA SER A 482 -20.00 -21.29 14.58
C SER A 482 -19.66 -21.37 13.09
N GLN A 483 -18.70 -20.58 12.60
CA GLN A 483 -18.38 -20.40 11.18
C GLN A 483 -16.93 -20.76 10.83
N VAL A 484 -16.36 -21.78 11.51
CA VAL A 484 -14.96 -22.20 11.33
C VAL A 484 -14.61 -22.43 9.87
N ASP A 485 -15.44 -23.16 9.12
CA ASP A 485 -15.17 -23.46 7.71
C ASP A 485 -15.07 -22.20 6.83
N SER A 486 -15.92 -21.20 7.11
CA SER A 486 -15.89 -19.92 6.39
C SER A 486 -14.64 -19.13 6.71
N VAL A 487 -14.21 -19.12 7.98
CA VAL A 487 -12.97 -18.47 8.43
C VAL A 487 -11.76 -19.12 7.76
N LEU A 488 -11.67 -20.45 7.79
CA LEU A 488 -10.55 -21.18 7.18
C LEU A 488 -10.55 -21.07 5.65
N SER A 489 -11.72 -20.96 5.02
CA SER A 489 -11.82 -20.70 3.58
C SER A 489 -11.28 -19.32 3.22
N ALA A 490 -11.67 -18.28 3.98
CA ALA A 490 -11.17 -16.93 3.78
C ALA A 490 -9.65 -16.86 4.00
N PHE A 491 -9.15 -17.48 5.07
CA PHE A 491 -7.72 -17.58 5.34
C PHE A 491 -6.95 -18.22 4.17
N ARG A 492 -7.39 -19.39 3.69
CA ARG A 492 -6.73 -20.07 2.56
C ARG A 492 -6.70 -19.21 1.30
N GLN A 493 -7.79 -18.52 1.02
CA GLN A 493 -7.89 -17.62 -0.13
C GLN A 493 -6.90 -16.44 -0.02
N VAL A 494 -6.78 -15.82 1.16
CA VAL A 494 -5.82 -14.71 1.35
C VAL A 494 -4.37 -15.20 1.24
N VAL A 495 -4.03 -16.35 1.82
CA VAL A 495 -2.67 -16.92 1.73
C VAL A 495 -2.31 -17.32 0.29
N GLU A 496 -3.28 -17.73 -0.52
CA GLU A 496 -3.05 -17.97 -1.96
C GLU A 496 -2.76 -16.65 -2.70
N TRP A 497 -3.48 -15.59 -2.35
CA TRP A 497 -3.32 -14.28 -2.97
C TRP A 497 -2.03 -13.58 -2.57
N VAL A 498 -1.69 -13.61 -1.28
CA VAL A 498 -0.56 -12.87 -0.70
C VAL A 498 0.28 -13.78 0.19
N PRO A 499 1.05 -14.72 -0.40
CA PRO A 499 1.70 -15.82 0.32
C PRO A 499 2.89 -15.39 1.19
N ALA A 500 3.42 -14.18 0.99
CA ALA A 500 4.51 -13.62 1.79
C ALA A 500 4.01 -12.76 2.97
N TRP A 501 2.69 -12.60 3.14
CA TRP A 501 2.12 -11.78 4.20
C TRP A 501 1.84 -12.61 5.45
N VAL A 502 2.40 -12.20 6.59
CA VAL A 502 2.25 -12.91 7.87
C VAL A 502 0.93 -12.62 8.59
N GLU A 503 0.30 -11.47 8.30
CA GLU A 503 -0.89 -11.01 9.02
C GLU A 503 -2.09 -11.98 8.95
N PRO A 504 -2.38 -12.68 7.83
CA PRO A 504 -3.44 -13.68 7.79
C PRO A 504 -3.25 -14.81 8.82
N TYR A 505 -1.99 -15.22 9.05
CA TYR A 505 -1.66 -16.26 10.04
C TYR A 505 -1.81 -15.73 11.47
N ILE A 506 -1.43 -14.48 11.72
CA ILE A 506 -1.61 -13.82 13.01
C ILE A 506 -3.11 -13.62 13.30
N ALA A 507 -3.88 -13.20 12.31
CA ALA A 507 -5.34 -13.09 12.42
C ALA A 507 -5.99 -14.45 12.73
N LEU A 508 -5.51 -15.52 12.10
CA LEU A 508 -5.95 -16.88 12.39
C LEU A 508 -5.56 -17.31 13.81
N ALA A 509 -4.33 -17.01 14.26
CA ALA A 509 -3.90 -17.27 15.63
C ALA A 509 -4.77 -16.53 16.66
N HIS A 510 -5.08 -15.25 16.43
CA HIS A 510 -6.01 -14.49 17.27
C HIS A 510 -7.43 -15.06 17.25
N TYR A 511 -7.90 -15.58 16.12
CA TYR A 511 -9.17 -16.27 16.04
C TYR A 511 -9.17 -17.52 16.94
N TYR A 512 -8.14 -18.37 16.85
CA TYR A 512 -7.99 -19.53 17.73
C TYR A 512 -7.91 -19.14 19.21
N GLN A 513 -7.11 -18.12 19.53
CA GLN A 513 -6.94 -17.63 20.89
C GLN A 513 -8.25 -17.11 21.51
N PHE A 514 -8.93 -16.18 20.82
CA PHE A 514 -10.02 -15.40 21.42
C PHE A 514 -11.43 -15.88 21.04
N ARG A 515 -11.58 -16.81 20.09
CA ARG A 515 -12.90 -17.34 19.70
C ARG A 515 -13.05 -18.81 20.04
N LEU A 516 -12.01 -19.59 19.78
CA LEU A 516 -12.04 -21.04 19.99
C LEU A 516 -11.38 -21.46 21.30
N HIS A 517 -10.57 -20.58 21.91
CA HIS A 517 -9.76 -20.89 23.08
C HIS A 517 -8.90 -22.16 22.87
N ASP A 518 -8.36 -22.28 21.65
CA ASP A 518 -7.55 -23.42 21.21
C ASP A 518 -6.08 -23.01 21.09
N PRO A 519 -5.28 -23.20 22.16
CA PRO A 519 -3.89 -22.76 22.18
C PRO A 519 -2.99 -23.58 21.24
N ASP A 520 -3.34 -24.83 20.92
CA ASP A 520 -2.48 -25.67 20.09
C ASP A 520 -2.61 -25.26 18.61
N SER A 521 -3.84 -24.97 18.15
CA SER A 521 -4.06 -24.39 16.81
C SER A 521 -3.53 -22.95 16.69
N GLU A 522 -3.58 -22.17 17.78
CA GLU A 522 -2.93 -20.85 17.84
C GLU A 522 -1.42 -20.97 17.60
N GLU A 523 -0.75 -21.89 18.30
CA GLU A 523 0.70 -22.12 18.16
C GLU A 523 1.06 -22.55 16.72
N GLU A 524 0.29 -23.47 16.13
CA GLU A 524 0.50 -23.92 14.74
C GLU A 524 0.44 -22.74 13.75
N ALA A 525 -0.58 -21.88 13.87
CA ALA A 525 -0.72 -20.70 13.01
C ALA A 525 0.45 -19.72 13.17
N LEU A 526 0.93 -19.49 14.40
CA LEU A 526 2.09 -18.63 14.66
C LEU A 526 3.41 -19.22 14.13
N LEU A 527 3.60 -20.53 14.23
CA LEU A 527 4.76 -21.20 13.65
C LEU A 527 4.73 -21.18 12.11
N GLN A 528 3.54 -21.26 11.50
CA GLN A 528 3.39 -21.02 10.06
C GLN A 528 3.73 -19.58 9.68
N ALA A 529 3.29 -18.59 10.46
CA ALA A 529 3.68 -17.19 10.25
C ALA A 529 5.21 -17.02 10.29
N TYR A 530 5.89 -17.69 11.24
CA TYR A 530 7.35 -17.69 11.35
C TYR A 530 8.05 -18.38 10.18
N GLN A 531 7.44 -19.40 9.57
CA GLN A 531 7.96 -20.03 8.35
C GLN A 531 7.85 -19.12 7.13
N VAL A 532 6.79 -18.31 7.06
CA VAL A 532 6.59 -17.32 5.98
C VAL A 532 7.60 -16.20 6.10
N ASP A 533 7.74 -15.61 7.29
CA ASP A 533 8.73 -14.57 7.56
C ASP A 533 9.39 -14.80 8.93
N SER A 534 10.56 -15.43 8.88
CA SER A 534 11.34 -15.71 10.09
C SER A 534 11.99 -14.46 10.71
N THR A 535 11.94 -13.32 10.02
CA THR A 535 12.50 -12.02 10.43
C THR A 535 11.46 -11.06 11.03
N SER A 536 10.17 -11.43 10.98
CA SER A 536 9.10 -10.58 11.49
C SER A 536 9.12 -10.45 13.02
N VAL A 537 9.40 -9.23 13.49
CA VAL A 537 9.37 -8.84 14.91
C VAL A 537 7.97 -9.00 15.51
N LEU A 538 6.92 -8.76 14.71
CA LEU A 538 5.53 -8.97 15.09
C LEU A 538 5.24 -10.45 15.39
N VAL A 539 5.69 -11.36 14.54
CA VAL A 539 5.54 -12.81 14.77
C VAL A 539 6.24 -13.22 16.06
N TRP A 540 7.47 -12.75 16.30
CA TRP A 540 8.21 -13.06 17.53
C TRP A 540 7.50 -12.52 18.78
N TYR A 541 6.98 -11.29 18.72
CA TYR A 541 6.24 -10.71 19.85
C TYR A 541 4.98 -11.51 20.16
N THR A 542 4.22 -11.91 19.14
CA THR A 542 3.00 -12.70 19.30
C THR A 542 3.29 -14.10 19.83
N LEU A 543 4.36 -14.76 19.37
CA LEU A 543 4.86 -16.02 19.94
C LEU A 543 5.23 -15.85 21.43
N GLY A 544 5.93 -14.77 21.78
CA GLY A 544 6.26 -14.46 23.18
C GLY A 544 5.02 -14.36 24.06
N ASN A 545 3.98 -13.65 23.60
CA ASN A 545 2.71 -13.53 24.31
C ASN A 545 1.98 -14.89 24.44
N HIS A 546 1.99 -15.71 23.40
CA HIS A 546 1.41 -17.06 23.43
C HIS A 546 2.08 -17.92 24.50
N TYR A 547 3.42 -18.01 24.49
CA TYR A 547 4.17 -18.80 25.47
C TYR A 547 4.06 -18.26 26.89
N GLN A 548 3.94 -16.94 27.05
CA GLN A 548 3.67 -16.32 28.34
C GLN A 548 2.33 -16.79 28.92
N ARG A 549 1.24 -16.75 28.13
CA ARG A 549 -0.08 -17.27 28.55
C ARG A 549 -0.05 -18.76 28.89
N ARG A 550 0.78 -19.54 28.19
CA ARG A 550 1.00 -20.98 28.44
C ARG A 550 1.89 -21.24 29.67
N LYS A 551 2.38 -20.20 30.34
CA LYS A 551 3.35 -20.27 31.45
C LYS A 551 4.67 -20.96 31.08
N GLN A 552 4.99 -20.97 29.78
CA GLN A 552 6.27 -21.47 29.26
C GLN A 552 7.29 -20.34 29.28
N GLN A 553 7.77 -20.01 30.48
CA GLN A 553 8.55 -18.79 30.75
C GLN A 553 9.86 -18.72 29.95
N GLU A 554 10.55 -19.84 29.74
CA GLU A 554 11.80 -19.89 28.96
C GLU A 554 11.56 -19.56 27.48
N ALA A 555 10.50 -20.12 26.88
CA ALA A 555 10.12 -19.85 25.50
C ALA A 555 9.64 -18.39 25.34
N ALA A 556 8.82 -17.90 26.27
CA ALA A 556 8.38 -16.50 26.28
C ALA A 556 9.56 -15.53 26.35
N GLU A 557 10.52 -15.78 27.26
CA GLU A 557 11.75 -14.99 27.37
C GLU A 557 12.57 -15.01 26.09
N PHE A 558 12.75 -16.19 25.47
CA PHE A 558 13.49 -16.31 24.21
C PHE A 558 12.89 -15.41 23.13
N TRP A 559 11.57 -15.50 22.91
CA TRP A 559 10.90 -14.73 21.87
C TRP A 559 10.88 -13.24 22.16
N PHE A 560 10.62 -12.80 23.39
CA PHE A 560 10.69 -11.37 23.72
C PHE A 560 12.10 -10.80 23.59
N LYS A 561 13.14 -11.55 23.96
CA LYS A 561 14.53 -11.14 23.71
C LYS A 561 14.83 -11.04 22.22
N LYS A 562 14.31 -11.97 21.41
CA LYS A 562 14.43 -11.91 19.95
C LYS A 562 13.74 -10.67 19.38
N THR A 563 12.52 -10.36 19.83
CA THR A 563 11.78 -9.12 19.51
C THR A 563 12.61 -7.88 19.82
N ILE A 564 13.19 -7.81 21.03
CA ILE A 564 14.03 -6.69 21.47
C ILE A 564 15.33 -6.56 20.67
N ALA A 565 15.95 -7.68 20.28
CA ALA A 565 17.20 -7.68 19.56
C ALA A 565 17.04 -7.29 18.07
N GLY A 566 15.94 -7.69 17.43
CA GLY A 566 15.71 -7.38 16.02
C GLY A 566 14.93 -6.09 15.76
N SER A 567 14.49 -5.36 16.80
CA SER A 567 13.73 -4.12 16.64
C SER A 567 14.57 -2.92 16.15
N GLY A 568 15.91 -2.94 16.20
CA GLY A 568 16.71 -1.76 15.83
C GLY A 568 16.33 -0.52 16.66
N GLU A 569 16.42 0.69 16.08
CA GLU A 569 15.93 1.95 16.69
C GLU A 569 14.40 2.10 16.64
N ASP A 570 13.65 1.09 16.18
CA ASP A 570 12.23 1.24 15.85
C ASP A 570 11.30 0.17 16.50
N VAL A 571 10.05 0.56 16.75
CA VAL A 571 8.84 -0.29 16.68
C VAL A 571 8.20 -1.03 17.88
N CYS A 572 8.87 -1.72 18.80
CA CYS A 572 8.13 -2.39 19.92
C CYS A 572 8.95 -2.63 21.20
N PHE A 573 10.12 -1.99 21.28
CA PHE A 573 11.03 -2.19 22.38
C PHE A 573 10.36 -1.93 23.75
N PRO A 574 9.53 -0.87 23.96
CA PRO A 574 8.83 -0.66 25.23
C PRO A 574 7.85 -1.78 25.62
N CYS A 575 7.03 -2.27 24.68
CA CYS A 575 6.02 -3.28 24.97
C CYS A 575 6.66 -4.66 25.20
N ALA A 576 7.65 -5.03 24.39
CA ALA A 576 8.40 -6.27 24.56
C ALA A 576 9.21 -6.27 25.87
N ASN A 577 9.84 -5.15 26.24
CA ASN A 577 10.51 -5.03 27.55
C ASN A 577 9.51 -5.10 28.70
N ASN A 578 8.33 -4.46 28.60
CA ASN A 578 7.28 -4.57 29.60
C ASN A 578 6.83 -6.03 29.80
N ASN A 579 6.60 -6.78 28.72
CA ASN A 579 6.16 -8.18 28.84
C ASN A 579 7.29 -9.11 29.30
N LEU A 580 8.53 -8.86 28.85
CA LEU A 580 9.70 -9.56 29.37
C LEU A 580 9.91 -9.30 30.87
N ALA A 581 9.68 -8.07 31.34
CA ALA A 581 9.74 -7.73 32.75
C ALA A 581 8.70 -8.49 33.58
N ILE A 582 7.50 -8.71 33.02
CA ILE A 582 6.47 -9.55 33.65
C ILE A 582 6.96 -10.99 33.76
N VAL A 583 7.54 -11.56 32.70
CA VAL A 583 8.15 -12.92 32.75
C VAL A 583 9.24 -12.98 33.82
N TYR A 584 10.02 -11.92 34.00
CA TYR A 584 11.02 -11.82 35.07
C TYR A 584 10.41 -11.71 36.47
N LEU A 585 9.34 -10.94 36.66
CA LEU A 585 8.58 -10.88 37.91
C LEU A 585 8.03 -12.25 38.30
N GLU A 586 7.37 -12.94 37.36
CA GLU A 586 6.77 -14.28 37.58
C GLU A 586 7.82 -15.36 37.90
N THR A 587 9.08 -15.16 37.49
CA THR A 587 10.20 -16.06 37.78
C THR A 587 11.04 -15.63 38.99
N GLY A 588 10.67 -14.53 39.67
CA GLY A 588 11.43 -13.98 40.80
C GLY A 588 12.76 -13.32 40.44
N ARG A 589 12.99 -13.01 39.15
CA ARG A 589 14.20 -12.37 38.62
C ARG A 589 14.08 -10.84 38.67
N TYR A 590 13.91 -10.31 39.88
CA TYR A 590 13.52 -8.91 40.12
C TYR A 590 14.50 -7.86 39.57
N ASP A 591 15.81 -8.12 39.60
CA ASP A 591 16.81 -7.18 39.07
C ASP A 591 16.69 -7.03 37.55
N GLN A 592 16.41 -8.13 36.85
CA GLN A 592 16.19 -8.11 35.40
C GLN A 592 14.86 -7.44 35.05
N ALA A 593 13.80 -7.70 35.83
CA ALA A 593 12.52 -7.00 35.69
C ALA A 593 12.68 -5.47 35.86
N LYS A 594 13.43 -5.05 36.89
CA LYS A 594 13.74 -3.64 37.13
C LYS A 594 14.47 -3.03 35.93
N ALA A 595 15.50 -3.69 35.42
CA ALA A 595 16.26 -3.21 34.27
C ALA A 595 15.37 -3.03 33.03
N CYS A 596 14.52 -4.02 32.73
CA CYS A 596 13.57 -3.92 31.60
C CYS A 596 12.63 -2.72 31.75
N TYR A 597 11.99 -2.53 32.92
CA TYR A 597 11.11 -1.36 33.12
C TYR A 597 11.87 -0.03 33.12
N SER A 598 13.10 0.01 33.64
CA SER A 598 13.94 1.21 33.55
C SER A 598 14.27 1.56 32.10
N ASN A 599 14.62 0.58 31.26
CA ASN A 599 14.84 0.81 29.82
C ASN A 599 13.59 1.34 29.12
N VAL A 600 12.39 0.89 29.51
CA VAL A 600 11.13 1.44 28.99
C VAL A 600 11.00 2.92 29.32
N LEU A 601 11.31 3.32 30.56
CA LEU A 601 11.19 4.71 31.01
C LEU A 601 12.28 5.64 30.46
N GLU A 602 13.43 5.10 30.06
CA GLU A 602 14.46 5.86 29.33
C GLU A 602 13.97 6.29 27.94
N LEU A 603 13.13 5.49 27.31
CA LEU A 603 12.54 5.78 25.99
C LEU A 603 11.21 6.54 26.08
N ASP A 604 10.35 6.14 27.01
CA ASP A 604 9.05 6.74 27.27
C ASP A 604 8.91 6.99 28.77
N SER A 605 9.32 8.18 29.19
CA SER A 605 9.24 8.60 30.59
C SER A 605 7.81 8.74 31.11
N LEU A 606 6.79 8.63 30.25
CA LEU A 606 5.37 8.72 30.61
C LEU A 606 4.67 7.35 30.59
N ASN A 607 5.42 6.26 30.41
CA ASN A 607 4.85 4.92 30.30
C ASN A 607 4.21 4.46 31.62
N VAL A 608 2.88 4.49 31.69
CA VAL A 608 2.11 4.11 32.90
C VAL A 608 2.36 2.66 33.31
N ARG A 609 2.49 1.75 32.33
CA ARG A 609 2.71 0.31 32.60
C ARG A 609 4.07 0.07 33.26
N ALA A 610 5.12 0.74 32.82
CA ALA A 610 6.45 0.61 33.41
C ALA A 610 6.52 1.20 34.83
N HIS A 611 5.85 2.33 35.10
CA HIS A 611 5.74 2.86 36.47
C HIS A 611 5.04 1.86 37.41
N ASN A 612 3.91 1.29 36.99
CA ASN A 612 3.24 0.23 37.74
C ASN A 612 4.14 -1.00 37.95
N GLY A 613 4.85 -1.42 36.90
CA GLY A 613 5.78 -2.54 36.93
C GLY A 613 6.92 -2.35 37.94
N LEU A 614 7.56 -1.18 37.97
CA LEU A 614 8.57 -0.83 38.97
C LEU A 614 7.99 -0.82 40.39
N GLY A 615 6.75 -0.37 40.56
CA GLY A 615 6.04 -0.45 41.83
C GLY A 615 5.88 -1.89 42.32
N LEU A 616 5.48 -2.81 41.44
CA LEU A 616 5.38 -4.24 41.75
C LEU A 616 6.74 -4.85 42.09
N VAL A 617 7.80 -4.55 41.31
CA VAL A 617 9.17 -4.98 41.63
C VAL A 617 9.58 -4.51 43.02
N CYS A 618 9.30 -3.25 43.38
CA CYS A 618 9.62 -2.70 44.69
C CYS A 618 8.80 -3.36 45.81
N MET A 619 7.53 -3.67 45.57
CA MET A 619 6.67 -4.38 46.52
C MET A 619 7.20 -5.79 46.80
N ASP A 620 7.51 -6.57 45.76
CA ASP A 620 8.01 -7.95 45.87
C ASP A 620 9.43 -8.02 46.47
N THR A 621 10.22 -6.95 46.34
CA THR A 621 11.55 -6.81 46.96
C THR A 621 11.51 -6.13 48.33
N ASN A 622 10.33 -5.99 48.94
CA ASN A 622 10.11 -5.41 50.27
C ASN A 622 10.65 -3.96 50.42
N ARG A 623 10.44 -3.13 49.39
CA ARG A 623 10.74 -1.69 49.37
C ARG A 623 9.45 -0.86 49.26
N PRO A 624 8.61 -0.85 50.31
CA PRO A 624 7.27 -0.26 50.26
C PRO A 624 7.22 1.23 49.93
N ARG A 625 8.21 2.03 50.38
CA ARG A 625 8.24 3.47 50.11
C ARG A 625 8.51 3.78 48.64
N GLU A 626 9.38 3.00 48.00
CA GLU A 626 9.64 3.12 46.56
C GLU A 626 8.43 2.63 45.75
N ALA A 627 7.79 1.53 46.17
CA ALA A 627 6.57 1.04 45.54
C ALA A 627 5.44 2.09 45.55
N GLU A 628 5.21 2.73 46.69
CA GLU A 628 4.24 3.82 46.82
C GLU A 628 4.54 4.99 45.87
N HIS A 629 5.81 5.40 45.78
CA HIS A 629 6.22 6.46 44.85
C HIS A 629 5.85 6.11 43.40
N TRP A 630 6.20 4.90 42.96
CA TRP A 630 5.97 4.46 41.59
C TRP A 630 4.48 4.31 41.24
N PHE A 631 3.67 3.75 42.13
CA PHE A 631 2.22 3.68 41.92
C PHE A 631 1.58 5.07 41.89
N GLN A 632 2.04 6.01 42.72
CA GLN A 632 1.56 7.39 42.67
C GLN A 632 1.94 8.10 41.35
N GLN A 633 3.11 7.82 40.77
CA GLN A 633 3.44 8.32 39.43
C GLN A 633 2.50 7.74 38.37
N ALA A 634 2.25 6.42 38.40
CA ALA A 634 1.31 5.80 37.47
C ALA A 634 -0.09 6.42 37.55
N ILE A 635 -0.60 6.68 38.76
CA ILE A 635 -1.89 7.36 38.99
C ILE A 635 -1.87 8.81 38.51
N ARG A 636 -0.75 9.54 38.67
CA ARG A 636 -0.62 10.92 38.17
C ARG A 636 -0.65 10.98 36.64
N LEU A 637 -0.01 10.01 35.99
CA LEU A 637 0.06 9.93 34.53
C LEU A 637 -1.28 9.48 33.92
N ASP A 638 -1.98 8.55 34.57
CA ASP A 638 -3.32 8.14 34.18
C ASP A 638 -4.22 7.93 35.41
N SER A 639 -5.01 8.95 35.72
CA SER A 639 -5.97 8.91 36.83
C SER A 639 -7.27 8.18 36.50
N THR A 640 -7.46 7.78 35.24
CA THR A 640 -8.67 7.12 34.74
C THR A 640 -8.54 5.60 34.74
N SER A 641 -7.33 5.06 34.78
CA SER A 641 -7.08 3.63 34.96
C SER A 641 -7.20 3.19 36.42
N GLY A 642 -7.97 2.13 36.66
CA GLY A 642 -8.09 1.52 37.98
C GLY A 642 -6.81 0.83 38.46
N LEU A 643 -5.91 0.42 37.56
CA LEU A 643 -4.77 -0.45 37.86
C LEU A 643 -3.81 0.14 38.90
N GLY A 644 -3.46 1.42 38.78
CA GLY A 644 -2.58 2.10 39.73
C GLY A 644 -3.19 2.20 41.13
N TYR A 645 -4.49 2.50 41.21
CA TYR A 645 -5.23 2.54 42.48
C TYR A 645 -5.31 1.16 43.14
N SER A 646 -5.54 0.11 42.35
CA SER A 646 -5.58 -1.27 42.85
C SER A 646 -4.23 -1.69 43.44
N ASN A 647 -3.13 -1.41 42.74
CA ASN A 647 -1.79 -1.77 43.21
C ASN A 647 -1.38 -0.98 44.46
N LEU A 648 -1.69 0.32 44.52
CA LEU A 648 -1.44 1.13 45.71
C LEU A 648 -2.32 0.68 46.89
N GLY A 649 -3.59 0.34 46.63
CA GLY A 649 -4.50 -0.19 47.64
C GLY A 649 -4.01 -1.53 48.20
N LEU A 650 -3.52 -2.43 47.35
CA LEU A 650 -2.89 -3.69 47.76
C LEU A 650 -1.64 -3.43 48.61
N LEU A 651 -0.78 -2.48 48.21
CA LEU A 651 0.38 -2.10 49.00
C LEU A 651 -0.01 -1.61 50.41
N TYR A 652 -1.04 -0.76 50.52
CA TYR A 652 -1.53 -0.29 51.82
C TYR A 652 -2.16 -1.40 52.66
N TYR A 653 -2.89 -2.32 52.03
CA TYR A 653 -3.43 -3.49 52.71
C TYR A 653 -2.32 -4.35 53.32
N THR A 654 -1.24 -4.63 52.56
CA THR A 654 -0.09 -5.41 53.07
C THR A 654 0.69 -4.70 54.20
N GLN A 655 0.57 -3.37 54.30
CA GLN A 655 1.12 -2.58 55.40
C GLN A 655 0.19 -2.47 56.62
N GLY A 656 -1.03 -3.04 56.57
CA GLY A 656 -2.04 -2.93 57.62
C GLY A 656 -2.82 -1.60 57.62
N ARG A 657 -2.69 -0.79 56.57
CA ARG A 657 -3.43 0.48 56.38
C ARG A 657 -4.78 0.22 55.72
N GLU A 658 -5.63 -0.55 56.39
CA GLU A 658 -6.85 -1.13 55.79
C GLU A 658 -7.87 -0.08 55.32
N HIS A 659 -8.05 1.01 56.05
CA HIS A 659 -9.00 2.08 55.66
C HIS A 659 -8.57 2.79 54.37
N GLU A 660 -7.29 3.14 54.26
CA GLU A 660 -6.75 3.79 53.06
C GLU A 660 -6.73 2.82 51.86
N ALA A 661 -6.47 1.53 52.12
CA ALA A 661 -6.55 0.49 51.10
C ALA A 661 -7.97 0.36 50.55
N GLU A 662 -8.99 0.34 51.41
CA GLU A 662 -10.39 0.24 51.01
C GLU A 662 -10.82 1.40 50.11
N GLU A 663 -10.51 2.65 50.47
CA GLU A 663 -10.84 3.82 49.65
C GLU A 663 -10.26 3.73 48.23
N LEU A 664 -8.99 3.35 48.13
CA LEU A 664 -8.30 3.20 46.84
C LEU A 664 -8.86 2.06 46.01
N LEU A 665 -9.15 0.91 46.64
CA LEU A 665 -9.70 -0.26 45.96
C LEU A 665 -11.14 -0.03 45.50
N VAL A 666 -11.97 0.68 46.28
CA VAL A 666 -13.32 1.10 45.85
C VAL A 666 -13.24 2.02 44.63
N LYS A 667 -12.30 2.97 44.64
CA LYS A 667 -12.05 3.82 43.46
C LYS A 667 -11.59 2.99 42.25
N ALA A 668 -10.71 2.03 42.48
CA ALA A 668 -10.19 1.14 41.44
C ALA A 668 -11.31 0.35 40.75
N VAL A 669 -12.22 -0.27 41.51
CA VAL A 669 -13.35 -1.04 40.95
C VAL A 669 -14.46 -0.16 40.37
N GLY A 670 -14.53 1.10 40.78
CA GLY A 670 -15.40 2.11 40.16
C GLY A 670 -14.91 2.58 38.79
N LEU A 671 -13.60 2.51 38.55
CA LEU A 671 -12.96 2.81 37.26
C LEU A 671 -12.91 1.58 36.35
N ASP A 672 -12.67 0.39 36.90
CA ASP A 672 -12.64 -0.89 36.19
C ASP A 672 -13.39 -1.99 36.97
N SER A 673 -14.56 -2.38 36.47
CA SER A 673 -15.45 -3.35 37.11
C SER A 673 -15.05 -4.81 36.92
N PHE A 674 -13.94 -5.10 36.25
CA PHE A 674 -13.46 -6.47 36.00
C PHE A 674 -12.22 -6.86 36.82
N MET A 675 -11.81 -6.01 37.77
CA MET A 675 -10.56 -6.20 38.50
C MET A 675 -10.70 -7.17 39.69
N ALA A 676 -10.64 -8.47 39.40
CA ALA A 676 -10.85 -9.56 40.38
C ALA A 676 -9.93 -9.48 41.61
N SER A 677 -8.67 -9.07 41.44
CA SER A 677 -7.71 -8.88 42.54
C SER A 677 -8.14 -7.77 43.50
N ALA A 678 -8.70 -6.66 43.00
CA ALA A 678 -9.20 -5.56 43.81
C ALA A 678 -10.43 -5.98 44.62
N TYR A 679 -11.38 -6.68 43.97
CA TYR A 679 -12.55 -7.24 44.65
C TYR A 679 -12.18 -8.28 45.71
N ASN A 680 -11.20 -9.16 45.45
CA ASN A 680 -10.72 -10.12 46.44
C ASN A 680 -10.09 -9.42 47.64
N THR A 681 -9.34 -8.34 47.41
CA THR A 681 -8.72 -7.56 48.50
C THR A 681 -9.77 -6.83 49.33
N LEU A 682 -10.77 -6.22 48.70
CA LEU A 682 -11.94 -5.64 49.40
C LEU A 682 -12.70 -6.68 50.22
N GLY A 683 -12.94 -7.86 49.65
CA GLY A 683 -13.58 -8.97 50.35
C GLY A 683 -12.78 -9.41 51.58
N ASN A 684 -11.45 -9.42 51.49
CA ASN A 684 -10.57 -9.71 52.62
C ASN A 684 -10.66 -8.62 53.69
N ILE A 685 -10.59 -7.34 53.33
CA ILE A 685 -10.73 -6.21 54.26
C ILE A 685 -12.06 -6.30 55.02
N CYS A 686 -13.17 -6.50 54.30
CA CYS A 686 -14.50 -6.66 54.91
C CYS A 686 -14.58 -7.88 55.83
N ARG A 687 -13.98 -9.02 55.44
CA ARG A 687 -13.94 -10.25 56.25
C ARG A 687 -13.18 -10.04 57.55
N TYR A 688 -12.00 -9.43 57.51
CA TYR A 688 -11.19 -9.16 58.71
C TYR A 688 -11.85 -8.11 59.62
N SER A 689 -12.63 -7.19 59.04
CA SER A 689 -13.43 -6.20 59.78
C SER A 689 -14.78 -6.73 60.31
N GLY A 690 -15.11 -8.00 60.09
CA GLY A 690 -16.39 -8.59 60.52
C GLY A 690 -17.62 -8.22 59.67
N ARG A 691 -17.43 -7.48 58.56
CA ARG A 691 -18.48 -7.10 57.59
C ARG A 691 -18.74 -8.24 56.60
N LEU A 692 -19.24 -9.37 57.10
CA LEU A 692 -19.32 -10.62 56.35
C LEU A 692 -20.25 -10.56 55.13
N GLU A 693 -21.36 -9.83 55.19
CA GLU A 693 -22.30 -9.69 54.06
C GLU A 693 -21.67 -8.91 52.89
N GLU A 694 -20.97 -7.82 53.18
CA GLU A 694 -20.23 -7.04 52.18
C GLU A 694 -19.07 -7.84 51.58
N ALA A 695 -18.36 -8.62 52.41
CA ALA A 695 -17.29 -9.49 51.95
C ALA A 695 -17.78 -10.50 50.90
N VAL A 696 -18.94 -11.14 51.14
CA VAL A 696 -19.57 -12.05 50.18
C VAL A 696 -19.89 -11.33 48.88
N ASN A 697 -20.45 -10.12 48.94
CA ASN A 697 -20.75 -9.35 47.73
C ASN A 697 -19.48 -9.06 46.91
N TRP A 698 -18.40 -8.63 47.55
CA TRP A 698 -17.13 -8.39 46.86
C TRP A 698 -16.54 -9.66 46.24
N TYR A 699 -16.53 -10.80 46.94
CA TYR A 699 -16.07 -12.06 46.34
C TYR A 699 -16.95 -12.53 45.17
N LEU A 700 -18.27 -12.28 45.23
CA LEU A 700 -19.16 -12.57 44.10
C LEU A 700 -18.85 -11.69 42.89
N HIS A 701 -18.42 -10.45 43.09
CA HIS A 701 -17.92 -9.60 42.00
C HIS A 701 -16.57 -10.10 41.47
N ALA A 702 -15.65 -10.56 42.32
CA ALA A 702 -14.37 -11.13 41.88
C ALA A 702 -14.57 -12.33 40.94
N THR A 703 -15.48 -13.24 41.29
CA THR A 703 -15.78 -14.46 40.49
C THR A 703 -16.52 -14.19 39.19
N LYS A 704 -17.12 -13.01 39.01
CA LYS A 704 -17.69 -12.58 37.73
C LYS A 704 -16.61 -12.08 36.76
N GLY A 705 -15.47 -11.62 37.27
CA GLY A 705 -14.32 -11.19 36.46
C GLY A 705 -13.51 -12.35 35.85
N ASP A 706 -13.45 -13.50 36.52
CA ASP A 706 -12.67 -14.69 36.11
C ASP A 706 -13.32 -15.55 35.00
N ARG A 707 -14.35 -15.07 34.28
CA ARG A 707 -15.07 -15.84 33.25
C ARG A 707 -14.64 -15.57 31.79
N HIS A 708 -13.49 -14.94 31.59
CA HIS A 708 -12.89 -14.68 30.28
C HIS A 708 -11.44 -15.12 30.27
#